data_AF-A0A0W8BZT2-F1
#
_entry.id   AF-A0A0W8BZT2-F1
#
_cell.length_a   1.000
_cell.length_b   1.000
_cell.length_c   1.000
_cell.angle_alpha   90.00
_cell.angle_beta   90.00
_cell.angle_gamma   90.00
#
_symmetry.space_group_name_H-M   'P 1'
#
loop_
_entity.id
_entity.type
_entity.pdbx_description
1 polymer ?
#
loop_
_entity_poly.entity_id
_entity_poly.type
_entity_poly.pdbx_seq_one_letter_code
_entity_poly.pdbx_strand_id
1 'polypeptide(L)'
;MVDAMPAVKLHAWEPAARARVNATRGRELAALWRFQVRGAAEAAFNFATPVLVATAALVVGYHSSTHPLTPASAFATLALVRLMQTPLRSLPEAILGARAAWQSLHNLSHFMDQEELNPYAVAGRDSLGMVAKYDPQDVVIAIEDATLGWATNGPVIFQHLDVSVGAGELLVVHGRPGSGKSSFLSALVGELQARDGSDGAAGRVYVGGSVAYCPQQPWLQQTLSVRDNVLFGLPFDRRKYQRVLDACALVNPLAMLSTGDHTLVQDWKPTPGQQSLVSLARACYSDADVYLLDDPLARVHPRSAAREIFSRCLLGLLRNKTRVVVTTRAEFINSELVDDAIRFEDGGRLVHTRDIYKGKGRKEQEGDEDSDEEQEEAVEDSWVQYSASGVDVVRTDEPPYCPTEEPANVELLCMENIVNTSRNSLNERPMREFLSCETTADAEWREGEWLLKSVRAYTQVLGGLRIALLLFILLFMWQALQLMSELWVAYWVHSSSQTNLVADQLIYAALALGAGLLALGYSLGIAVAAVQGARRGFLSLASAFLHAPLVFFDAFGAGSGRARSKRLSLSRRRELERVYTNKDLTALDTRVPLAIGAMLALGASTLTALLTAAAVTRYYAVLLAPVVYMYVQAARIYLRPARDLLHLERTARQAARRHAAETLAGARVVRAFGLAHLHRVLGHHFWLLDVAARDAHLGLHIDQWLALRVQLYGAVIVGIVAASSFLTLRYTLSASVLALALYEALVVDSGTLESLVRVWAWLSPVLPIAARTQAAVRGAEVITESAAYSTAAARRASAPLTPNEVNPSLSWPTKGDLRFDAVSFRDPAAAIVDELTDMFEIGDGGAPPLALKGVSFRLQAGEKVAILESSAASSVSSVGRALLRLHELTAGRIVVDGVDIATLGLRTLRSRVACVSAEAPNAALYDGSVRTQLDPSGRDIEDERLWTVLRTVGLADNVATLDGPFPGVSSLQQNPTKRFRLSLARALLSEPSVVALAFAPALVPPPGDAPEMPQFALDDATLDILSRVVHEELCDATVLFLLPSATASPQHDQAQRAMLLNAVDRVLVVVDGEMAELGTPADLAVPVPDPDRLETLAEVPSRLELSDLEHPSEDGGERELQEQRESVTSGELVMDTTDSAVEFDTDSAVETE
;
A
#
# COMPACT_ATOMS: atom_id res chain seq x y z
N MET A 1 -8.67 -3.46 -7.63
CA MET A 1 -8.31 -4.67 -8.41
C MET A 1 -7.07 -5.35 -7.86
N VAL A 2 -5.98 -4.62 -7.55
CA VAL A 2 -4.78 -5.17 -6.89
C VAL A 2 -5.17 -5.90 -5.59
N ASP A 3 -5.94 -5.24 -4.72
CA ASP A 3 -6.37 -5.86 -3.45
C ASP A 3 -7.27 -7.09 -3.66
N ALA A 4 -8.17 -7.05 -4.66
CA ALA A 4 -9.09 -8.12 -4.98
C ALA A 4 -8.48 -9.28 -5.80
N MET A 5 -7.18 -9.23 -6.14
CA MET A 5 -6.53 -10.24 -6.99
C MET A 5 -6.65 -11.68 -6.48
N PRO A 6 -6.58 -11.95 -5.16
CA PRO A 6 -6.78 -13.31 -4.66
C PRO A 6 -8.15 -13.89 -5.02
N ALA A 7 -9.21 -13.10 -4.89
CA ALA A 7 -10.57 -13.48 -5.27
C ALA A 7 -10.72 -13.67 -6.79
N VAL A 8 -10.11 -12.78 -7.58
CA VAL A 8 -10.10 -12.89 -9.06
C VAL A 8 -9.46 -14.21 -9.51
N LYS A 9 -8.37 -14.65 -8.86
CA LYS A 9 -7.68 -15.90 -9.18
C LYS A 9 -8.41 -17.15 -8.69
N LEU A 10 -9.11 -17.04 -7.55
CA LEU A 10 -9.91 -18.13 -6.98
C LEU A 10 -11.03 -18.56 -7.92
N HIS A 11 -11.71 -17.59 -8.55
CA HIS A 11 -12.85 -17.83 -9.45
C HIS A 11 -12.49 -17.82 -10.95
N ALA A 12 -11.19 -17.76 -11.29
CA ALA A 12 -10.69 -17.68 -12.66
C ALA A 12 -11.25 -16.49 -13.49
N TRP A 13 -11.47 -15.34 -12.86
CA TRP A 13 -11.98 -14.12 -13.49
C TRP A 13 -10.90 -13.24 -14.12
N GLU A 14 -9.67 -13.73 -14.29
CA GLU A 14 -8.59 -12.95 -14.91
C GLU A 14 -8.95 -12.43 -16.32
N PRO A 15 -9.67 -13.18 -17.20
CA PRO A 15 -10.10 -12.67 -18.50
C PRO A 15 -11.08 -11.50 -18.38
N ALA A 16 -12.04 -11.58 -17.47
CA ALA A 16 -13.02 -10.53 -17.20
C ALA A 16 -12.35 -9.26 -16.66
N ALA A 17 -11.47 -9.43 -15.67
CA ALA A 17 -10.65 -8.36 -15.12
C ALA A 17 -9.78 -7.70 -16.22
N ARG A 18 -9.14 -8.51 -17.08
CA ARG A 18 -8.37 -8.02 -18.23
C ARG A 18 -9.22 -7.22 -19.21
N ALA A 19 -10.40 -7.72 -19.57
CA ALA A 19 -11.30 -7.07 -20.50
C ALA A 19 -11.73 -5.69 -19.96
N ARG A 20 -12.09 -5.62 -18.68
CA ARG A 20 -12.46 -4.37 -18.02
C ARG A 20 -11.31 -3.37 -17.97
N VAL A 21 -10.12 -3.81 -17.56
CA VAL A 21 -8.90 -2.99 -17.54
C VAL A 21 -8.58 -2.46 -18.95
N ASN A 22 -8.67 -3.31 -19.96
CA ASN A 22 -8.46 -2.92 -21.36
C ASN A 22 -9.51 -1.92 -21.85
N ALA A 23 -10.78 -2.08 -21.47
CA ALA A 23 -11.85 -1.15 -21.81
C ALA A 23 -11.64 0.23 -21.18
N THR A 24 -11.21 0.29 -19.91
CA THR A 24 -10.85 1.54 -19.23
C THR A 24 -9.61 2.18 -19.86
N ARG A 25 -8.58 1.39 -20.14
CA ARG A 25 -7.35 1.87 -20.80
C ARG A 25 -7.64 2.34 -22.23
N GLY A 26 -8.57 1.71 -22.94
CA GLY A 26 -8.98 2.17 -24.27
C GLY A 26 -9.58 3.58 -24.26
N ARG A 27 -10.43 3.88 -23.27
CA ARG A 27 -10.98 5.23 -23.06
C ARG A 27 -9.88 6.23 -22.69
N GLU A 28 -8.97 5.84 -21.80
CA GLU A 28 -7.82 6.66 -21.42
C GLU A 28 -6.89 6.95 -22.60
N LEU A 29 -6.54 5.93 -23.40
CA LEU A 29 -5.70 6.09 -24.60
C LEU A 29 -6.35 6.98 -25.66
N ALA A 30 -7.69 6.95 -25.79
CA ALA A 30 -8.42 7.86 -26.67
C ALA A 30 -8.31 9.32 -26.18
N ALA A 31 -8.37 9.55 -24.86
CA ALA A 31 -8.15 10.86 -24.28
C ALA A 31 -6.68 11.30 -24.43
N LEU A 32 -5.72 10.39 -24.20
CA LEU A 32 -4.29 10.62 -24.38
C LEU A 32 -3.95 10.95 -25.84
N TRP A 33 -4.57 10.28 -26.81
CA TRP A 33 -4.40 10.60 -28.23
C TRP A 33 -4.85 12.03 -28.53
N ARG A 34 -6.03 12.45 -28.04
CA ARG A 34 -6.51 13.83 -28.21
C ARG A 34 -5.57 14.84 -27.55
N PHE A 35 -5.04 14.51 -26.36
CA PHE A 35 -4.06 15.34 -25.66
C PHE A 35 -2.76 15.48 -26.47
N GLN A 36 -2.18 14.37 -26.92
CA GLN A 36 -0.93 14.37 -27.67
C GLN A 36 -1.07 15.02 -29.06
N VAL A 37 -2.20 14.82 -29.76
CA VAL A 37 -2.46 15.49 -31.06
C VAL A 37 -2.60 17.01 -30.90
N ARG A 38 -3.25 17.47 -29.82
CA ARG A 38 -3.31 18.91 -29.51
C ARG A 38 -1.92 19.46 -29.23
N GLY A 39 -1.10 18.76 -28.44
CA GLY A 39 0.29 19.14 -28.19
C GLY A 39 1.13 19.16 -29.48
N ALA A 40 0.93 18.20 -30.38
CA ALA A 40 1.60 18.19 -31.69
C ALA A 40 1.16 19.37 -32.58
N ALA A 41 -0.13 19.69 -32.59
CA ALA A 41 -0.66 20.85 -33.32
C ALA A 41 -0.11 22.17 -32.74
N GLU A 42 -0.04 22.28 -31.42
CA GLU A 42 0.56 23.43 -30.73
C GLU A 42 2.05 23.57 -31.06
N ALA A 43 2.82 22.48 -31.03
CA ALA A 43 4.22 22.47 -31.45
C ALA A 43 4.38 22.91 -32.91
N ALA A 44 3.56 22.40 -33.82
CA ALA A 44 3.59 22.78 -35.22
C ALA A 44 3.24 24.25 -35.43
N PHE A 45 2.24 24.78 -34.74
CA PHE A 45 1.92 26.20 -34.75
C PHE A 45 3.11 27.03 -34.26
N ASN A 46 3.73 26.60 -33.16
CA ASN A 46 4.91 27.25 -32.60
C ASN A 46 6.11 27.28 -33.56
N PHE A 47 6.27 26.29 -34.44
CA PHE A 47 7.32 26.29 -35.47
C PHE A 47 6.94 27.03 -36.75
N ALA A 48 5.67 26.99 -37.17
CA ALA A 48 5.21 27.62 -38.40
C ALA A 48 5.04 29.14 -38.27
N THR A 49 4.53 29.64 -37.15
CA THR A 49 4.23 31.07 -36.96
C THR A 49 5.44 31.99 -37.23
N PRO A 50 6.65 31.72 -36.70
CA PRO A 50 7.76 32.63 -36.92
C PRO A 50 8.28 32.60 -38.35
N VAL A 51 8.21 31.43 -39.01
CA VAL A 51 8.51 31.29 -40.43
C VAL A 51 7.56 32.13 -41.26
N LEU A 52 6.26 32.06 -40.99
CA LEU A 52 5.24 32.83 -41.70
C LEU A 52 5.37 34.35 -41.46
N VAL A 53 5.71 34.76 -40.24
CA VAL A 53 5.95 36.17 -39.92
C VAL A 53 7.22 36.67 -40.60
N ALA A 54 8.29 35.88 -40.58
CA ALA A 54 9.54 36.21 -41.26
C ALA A 54 9.37 36.30 -42.78
N THR A 55 8.69 35.33 -43.41
CA THR A 55 8.41 35.37 -44.85
C THR A 55 7.59 36.60 -45.22
N ALA A 56 6.51 36.88 -44.48
CA ALA A 56 5.68 38.07 -44.72
C ALA A 56 6.49 39.37 -44.55
N ALA A 57 7.29 39.48 -43.49
CA ALA A 57 8.13 40.66 -43.23
C ALA A 57 9.17 40.88 -44.34
N LEU A 58 9.85 39.83 -44.80
CA LEU A 58 10.86 39.92 -45.85
C LEU A 58 10.22 40.22 -47.22
N VAL A 59 9.07 39.63 -47.54
CA VAL A 59 8.34 39.88 -48.79
C VAL A 59 7.81 41.32 -48.84
N VAL A 60 7.18 41.79 -47.76
CA VAL A 60 6.66 43.18 -47.68
C VAL A 60 7.81 44.18 -47.70
N GLY A 61 8.87 43.93 -46.93
CA GLY A 61 10.06 44.78 -46.90
C GLY A 61 10.71 44.93 -48.28
N TYR A 62 10.77 43.83 -49.05
CA TYR A 62 11.29 43.85 -50.41
C TYR A 62 10.39 44.63 -51.40
N HIS A 63 9.07 44.50 -51.30
CA HIS A 63 8.13 45.19 -52.19
C HIS A 63 7.91 46.66 -51.82
N SER A 64 8.28 47.08 -50.60
CA SER A 64 8.32 48.50 -50.24
C SER A 64 9.47 49.18 -50.99
N SER A 65 9.14 49.96 -52.02
CA SER A 65 10.11 50.59 -52.94
C SER A 65 11.05 51.62 -52.30
N THR A 66 10.92 51.86 -51.00
CA THR A 66 11.64 52.90 -50.26
C THR A 66 13.02 52.45 -49.75
N HIS A 67 13.27 51.16 -49.51
CA HIS A 67 14.56 50.66 -49.04
C HIS A 67 14.91 49.27 -49.62
N PRO A 68 16.10 49.07 -50.22
CA PRO A 68 16.52 47.75 -50.70
C PRO A 68 16.77 46.79 -49.53
N LEU A 69 16.36 45.53 -49.68
CA LEU A 69 16.56 44.48 -48.68
C LEU A 69 18.07 44.18 -48.54
N THR A 70 18.70 44.70 -47.49
CA THR A 70 20.12 44.44 -47.19
C THR A 70 20.30 43.18 -46.33
N PRO A 71 21.47 42.52 -46.35
CA PRO A 71 21.81 41.45 -45.42
C PRO A 71 21.59 41.85 -43.95
N ALA A 72 21.97 43.07 -43.59
CA ALA A 72 21.79 43.59 -42.24
C ALA A 72 20.30 43.67 -41.84
N SER A 73 19.45 44.24 -42.70
CA SER A 73 18.01 44.34 -42.41
C SER A 73 17.33 42.96 -42.35
N ALA A 74 17.67 42.05 -43.26
CA ALA A 74 17.02 40.73 -43.34
C ALA A 74 17.34 39.84 -42.12
N PHE A 75 18.62 39.73 -41.73
CA PHE A 75 19.02 38.94 -40.57
C PHE A 75 18.65 39.61 -39.24
N ALA A 76 18.62 40.95 -39.18
CA ALA A 76 18.07 41.65 -38.02
C ALA A 76 16.57 41.36 -37.83
N THR A 77 15.77 41.36 -38.90
CA THR A 77 14.36 40.96 -38.82
C THR A 77 14.19 39.51 -38.37
N LEU A 78 15.00 38.57 -38.88
CA LEU A 78 14.95 37.17 -38.44
C LEU A 78 15.30 37.02 -36.96
N ALA A 79 16.33 37.72 -36.49
CA ALA A 79 16.73 37.74 -35.08
C ALA A 79 15.62 38.31 -34.18
N LEU A 80 15.02 39.44 -34.57
CA LEU A 80 13.92 40.07 -33.81
C LEU A 80 12.68 39.17 -33.75
N VAL A 81 12.27 38.59 -34.89
CA VAL A 81 11.15 37.65 -34.94
C VAL A 81 11.41 36.49 -34.00
N ARG A 82 12.66 35.99 -33.91
CA ARG A 82 13.05 34.91 -33.00
C ARG A 82 13.02 35.30 -31.53
N LEU A 83 13.52 36.48 -31.17
CA LEU A 83 13.45 37.02 -29.81
C LEU A 83 12.01 37.21 -29.31
N MET A 84 11.08 37.55 -30.21
CA MET A 84 9.66 37.67 -29.90
C MET A 84 8.94 36.32 -29.69
N GLN A 85 9.49 35.19 -30.16
CA GLN A 85 8.80 33.89 -30.07
C GLN A 85 8.61 33.42 -28.63
N THR A 86 9.65 33.51 -27.80
CA THR A 86 9.64 33.04 -26.43
C THR A 86 8.55 33.71 -25.58
N PRO A 87 8.45 35.06 -25.53
CA PRO A 87 7.36 35.71 -24.79
C PRO A 87 5.98 35.38 -25.36
N LEU A 88 5.83 35.31 -26.69
CA LEU A 88 4.57 34.94 -27.34
C LEU A 88 4.11 33.51 -27.00
N ARG A 89 5.05 32.56 -26.87
CA ARG A 89 4.75 31.19 -26.42
C ARG A 89 4.38 31.13 -24.95
N SER A 90 5.02 31.93 -24.09
CA SER A 90 4.76 31.93 -22.65
C SER A 90 3.46 32.63 -22.24
N LEU A 91 2.92 33.52 -23.07
CA LEU A 91 1.75 34.34 -22.73
C LEU A 91 0.48 33.51 -22.49
N PRO A 92 0.08 32.56 -23.37
CA PRO A 92 -1.09 31.71 -23.11
C PRO A 92 -0.91 30.84 -21.85
N GLU A 93 0.29 30.30 -21.64
CA GLU A 93 0.61 29.51 -20.44
C GLU A 93 0.46 30.34 -19.17
N ALA A 94 0.93 31.60 -19.18
CA ALA A 94 0.77 32.53 -18.06
C ALA A 94 -0.70 32.85 -17.77
N ILE A 95 -1.53 33.05 -18.80
CA ILE A 95 -2.98 33.29 -18.64
C ILE A 95 -3.67 32.07 -18.01
N LEU A 96 -3.36 30.86 -18.50
CA LEU A 96 -3.89 29.62 -17.94
C LEU A 96 -3.43 29.40 -16.49
N GLY A 97 -2.15 29.69 -16.21
CA GLY A 97 -1.58 29.64 -14.87
C GLY A 97 -2.26 30.61 -13.91
N ALA A 98 -2.49 31.85 -14.34
CA ALA A 98 -3.21 32.85 -13.55
C ALA A 98 -4.65 32.42 -13.22
N ARG A 99 -5.36 31.83 -14.19
CA ARG A 99 -6.71 31.27 -13.95
C ARG A 99 -6.70 30.12 -12.95
N ALA A 100 -5.74 29.21 -13.06
CA ALA A 100 -5.60 28.08 -12.13
C ALA A 100 -5.23 28.54 -10.72
N ALA A 101 -4.35 29.55 -10.61
CA ALA A 101 -3.98 30.17 -9.35
C ALA A 101 -5.19 30.88 -8.70
N TRP A 102 -5.98 31.60 -9.50
CA TRP A 102 -7.21 32.26 -9.03
C TRP A 102 -8.21 31.24 -8.45
N GLN A 103 -8.48 30.14 -9.17
CA GLN A 103 -9.36 29.10 -8.67
C GLN A 103 -8.83 28.45 -7.39
N SER A 104 -7.51 28.22 -7.31
CA SER A 104 -6.88 27.63 -6.12
C SER A 104 -6.96 28.57 -4.92
N LEU A 105 -6.77 29.88 -5.13
CA LEU A 105 -6.94 30.91 -4.09
C LEU A 105 -8.39 30.98 -3.61
N HIS A 106 -9.36 30.90 -4.53
CA HIS A 106 -10.78 30.88 -4.18
C HIS A 106 -11.15 29.65 -3.34
N ASN A 107 -10.67 28.47 -3.74
CA ASN A 107 -10.88 27.24 -2.96
C ASN A 107 -10.23 27.33 -1.58
N LEU A 108 -9.03 27.93 -1.48
CA LEU A 108 -8.35 28.13 -0.21
C LEU A 108 -9.10 29.12 0.68
N SER A 109 -9.57 30.26 0.15
CA SER A 109 -10.42 31.21 0.89
C SER A 109 -11.65 30.51 1.45
N HIS A 110 -12.38 29.78 0.60
CA HIS A 110 -13.57 29.04 1.03
C HIS A 110 -13.25 28.01 2.11
N PHE A 111 -12.08 27.36 2.08
CA PHE A 111 -11.65 26.44 3.13
C PHE A 111 -11.31 27.17 4.43
N MET A 112 -10.62 28.32 4.35
CA MET A 112 -10.27 29.14 5.52
C MET A 112 -11.47 29.83 6.16
N ASP A 113 -12.55 30.07 5.40
CA ASP A 113 -13.80 30.66 5.88
C ASP A 113 -14.76 29.62 6.52
N GLN A 114 -14.38 28.34 6.59
CA GLN A 114 -15.18 27.31 7.25
C GLN A 114 -15.24 27.52 8.77
N GLU A 115 -16.37 27.16 9.39
CA GLU A 115 -16.54 27.26 10.84
C GLU A 115 -15.49 26.41 11.59
N GLU A 116 -14.78 27.02 12.53
CA GLU A 116 -13.82 26.33 13.39
C GLU A 116 -14.50 25.75 14.64
N LEU A 117 -13.93 24.68 15.18
CA LEU A 117 -14.33 24.13 16.48
C LEU A 117 -13.92 25.11 17.58
N ASN A 118 -14.82 25.38 18.52
CA ASN A 118 -14.52 26.22 19.68
C ASN A 118 -13.59 25.46 20.65
N PRO A 119 -12.34 25.88 20.88
CA PRO A 119 -11.41 25.20 21.78
C PRO A 119 -11.84 25.27 23.25
N TYR A 120 -12.75 26.18 23.59
CA TYR A 120 -13.31 26.35 24.94
C TYR A 120 -14.67 25.67 25.11
N ALA A 121 -15.08 24.81 24.17
CA ALA A 121 -16.31 24.02 24.29
C ALA A 121 -16.29 23.12 25.52
N VAL A 122 -15.11 22.65 25.93
CA VAL A 122 -14.88 21.88 27.16
C VAL A 122 -13.98 22.67 28.08
N ALA A 123 -14.44 22.92 29.30
CA ALA A 123 -13.65 23.55 30.35
C ALA A 123 -12.64 22.54 30.92
N GLY A 124 -11.35 22.86 30.82
CA GLY A 124 -10.26 22.13 31.49
C GLY A 124 -9.92 22.69 32.86
N ARG A 125 -8.78 22.26 33.43
CA ARG A 125 -8.23 22.78 34.70
C ARG A 125 -7.88 24.27 34.66
N ASP A 126 -7.70 24.85 33.48
CA ASP A 126 -7.41 26.28 33.31
C ASP A 126 -8.60 27.17 33.72
N SER A 127 -9.81 26.60 33.77
CA SER A 127 -11.04 27.27 34.18
C SER A 127 -11.20 27.30 35.69
N LEU A 128 -10.52 28.24 36.36
CA LEU A 128 -10.49 28.41 37.83
C LEU A 128 -11.88 28.36 38.50
N GLY A 129 -12.91 28.91 37.86
CA GLY A 129 -14.28 28.90 38.39
C GLY A 129 -14.95 27.52 38.41
N MET A 130 -14.60 26.65 37.46
CA MET A 130 -15.13 25.28 37.39
C MET A 130 -14.34 24.35 38.31
N VAL A 131 -13.02 24.52 38.37
CA VAL A 131 -12.17 23.79 39.33
C VAL A 131 -12.65 24.05 40.76
N ALA A 132 -12.88 25.32 41.13
CA ALA A 132 -13.38 25.66 42.47
C ALA A 132 -14.76 25.03 42.80
N LYS A 133 -15.55 24.65 41.80
CA LYS A 133 -16.87 24.03 41.97
C LYS A 133 -16.78 22.50 42.13
N TYR A 134 -15.96 21.83 41.32
CA TYR A 134 -15.95 20.36 41.23
C TYR A 134 -14.80 19.69 41.98
N ASP A 135 -13.66 20.35 42.13
CA ASP A 135 -12.49 19.82 42.84
C ASP A 135 -12.80 19.50 44.33
N PRO A 136 -13.59 20.32 45.07
CA PRO A 136 -14.02 19.97 46.44
C PRO A 136 -14.98 18.78 46.51
N GLN A 137 -15.61 18.42 45.39
CA GLN A 137 -16.58 17.32 45.27
C GLN A 137 -15.95 16.05 44.72
N ASP A 138 -14.64 16.06 44.44
CA ASP A 138 -13.91 14.98 43.79
C ASP A 138 -14.50 14.57 42.42
N VAL A 139 -15.14 15.53 41.72
CA VAL A 139 -15.76 15.33 40.41
C VAL A 139 -14.79 15.70 39.30
N VAL A 140 -14.48 14.74 38.43
CA VAL A 140 -13.51 14.91 37.33
C VAL A 140 -14.21 15.20 36.02
N ILE A 141 -15.42 14.67 35.79
CA ILE A 141 -16.21 14.97 34.60
C ILE A 141 -17.56 15.52 35.03
N ALA A 142 -17.98 16.65 34.48
CA ALA A 142 -19.31 17.21 34.71
C ALA A 142 -19.91 17.77 33.42
N ILE A 143 -21.16 17.44 33.16
CA ILE A 143 -22.00 18.04 32.13
C ILE A 143 -23.23 18.56 32.84
N GLU A 144 -23.50 19.86 32.72
CA GLU A 144 -24.66 20.51 33.33
C GLU A 144 -25.54 21.15 32.26
N ASP A 145 -26.77 20.65 32.18
CA ASP A 145 -27.87 21.11 31.35
C ASP A 145 -27.45 21.40 29.90
N ALA A 146 -26.62 20.51 29.33
CA ALA A 146 -26.00 20.77 28.04
C ALA A 146 -26.90 20.35 26.88
N THR A 147 -27.11 21.27 25.94
CA THR A 147 -27.72 20.97 24.63
C THR A 147 -26.62 20.92 23.57
N LEU A 148 -26.44 19.76 22.93
CA LEU A 148 -25.25 19.47 22.11
C LEU A 148 -25.62 19.02 20.70
N GLY A 149 -24.85 19.47 19.70
CA GLY A 149 -25.00 19.07 18.29
C GLY A 149 -23.70 19.13 17.50
N TRP A 150 -23.70 18.56 16.29
CA TRP A 150 -22.53 18.58 15.39
C TRP A 150 -22.24 19.96 14.77
N ALA A 151 -23.25 20.84 14.73
CA ALA A 151 -23.12 22.18 14.18
C ALA A 151 -24.00 23.16 14.97
N THR A 152 -23.54 24.41 15.08
CA THR A 152 -24.30 25.54 15.66
C THR A 152 -25.74 25.59 15.18
N ASN A 153 -25.98 25.38 13.88
CA ASN A 153 -27.31 25.42 13.23
C ASN A 153 -27.87 24.03 12.80
N GLY A 154 -27.25 22.92 13.20
CA GLY A 154 -27.64 21.55 12.82
C GLY A 154 -28.74 20.89 13.67
N PRO A 155 -29.03 19.60 13.49
CA PRO A 155 -29.88 18.85 14.41
C PRO A 155 -29.19 18.68 15.78
N VAL A 156 -29.97 18.85 16.86
CA VAL A 156 -29.53 18.60 18.24
C VAL A 156 -29.51 17.10 18.48
N ILE A 157 -28.46 16.59 19.14
CA ILE A 157 -28.30 15.18 19.49
C ILE A 157 -28.72 14.95 20.94
N PHE A 158 -28.27 15.81 21.85
CA PHE A 158 -28.59 15.75 23.27
C PHE A 158 -29.31 17.02 23.72
N GLN A 159 -30.38 16.86 24.47
CA GLN A 159 -31.14 17.96 25.08
C GLN A 159 -31.09 17.80 26.60
N HIS A 160 -30.72 18.86 27.32
CA HIS A 160 -30.67 18.89 28.79
C HIS A 160 -29.87 17.71 29.37
N LEU A 161 -28.64 17.51 28.90
CA LEU A 161 -27.78 16.42 29.34
C LEU A 161 -27.11 16.78 30.68
N ASP A 162 -27.35 15.97 31.71
CA ASP A 162 -26.74 16.09 33.04
C ASP A 162 -25.99 14.80 33.39
N VAL A 163 -24.67 14.89 33.60
CA VAL A 163 -23.80 13.76 33.98
C VAL A 163 -22.67 14.23 34.89
N SER A 164 -22.38 13.51 35.96
CA SER A 164 -21.23 13.74 36.85
C SER A 164 -20.47 12.46 37.13
N VAL A 165 -19.13 12.47 37.06
CA VAL A 165 -18.26 11.32 37.32
C VAL A 165 -17.14 11.71 38.29
N GLY A 166 -16.96 10.91 39.34
CA GLY A 166 -15.95 11.08 40.38
C GLY A 166 -14.53 10.69 39.94
N ALA A 167 -13.55 11.05 40.76
CA ALA A 167 -12.16 10.64 40.59
C ALA A 167 -11.99 9.13 40.81
N GLY A 168 -11.30 8.45 39.89
CA GLY A 168 -11.04 7.01 39.97
C GLY A 168 -12.23 6.11 39.60
N GLU A 169 -13.41 6.68 39.32
CA GLU A 169 -14.64 5.94 39.02
C GLU A 169 -14.58 5.23 37.65
N LEU A 170 -15.16 4.03 37.56
CA LEU A 170 -15.42 3.29 36.33
C LEU A 170 -16.89 3.45 35.91
N LEU A 171 -17.14 4.38 35.00
CA LEU A 171 -18.45 4.61 34.37
C LEU A 171 -18.60 3.78 33.09
N VAL A 172 -19.68 2.99 32.99
CA VAL A 172 -20.04 2.25 31.78
C VAL A 172 -21.22 2.90 31.06
N VAL A 173 -21.06 3.15 29.76
CA VAL A 173 -22.11 3.72 28.90
C VAL A 173 -22.61 2.65 27.92
N HIS A 174 -23.91 2.35 27.96
CA HIS A 174 -24.53 1.36 27.08
C HIS A 174 -25.85 1.86 26.46
N GLY A 175 -26.42 1.07 25.54
CA GLY A 175 -27.66 1.44 24.83
C GLY A 175 -27.73 0.90 23.40
N ARG A 176 -28.89 1.04 22.75
CA ARG A 176 -29.12 0.52 21.39
C ARG A 176 -28.18 1.13 20.34
N PRO A 177 -27.79 0.41 19.27
CA PRO A 177 -27.00 1.00 18.18
C PRO A 177 -27.66 2.29 17.65
N GLY A 178 -26.89 3.36 17.47
CA GLY A 178 -27.42 4.65 17.03
C GLY A 178 -27.95 5.58 18.14
N SER A 179 -27.99 5.15 19.41
CA SER A 179 -28.50 5.96 20.53
C SER A 179 -27.64 7.17 20.95
N GLY A 180 -26.51 7.41 20.29
CA GLY A 180 -25.63 8.56 20.59
C GLY A 180 -24.40 8.29 21.47
N LYS A 181 -24.11 7.04 21.87
CA LYS A 181 -22.97 6.69 22.75
C LYS A 181 -21.60 7.27 22.32
N SER A 182 -21.21 7.10 21.06
CA SER A 182 -19.95 7.68 20.55
C SER A 182 -20.01 9.21 20.44
N SER A 183 -21.22 9.77 20.24
CA SER A 183 -21.44 11.22 20.28
C SER A 183 -21.26 11.78 21.69
N PHE A 184 -21.60 11.02 22.73
CA PHE A 184 -21.36 11.39 24.13
C PHE A 184 -19.86 11.50 24.42
N LEU A 185 -19.05 10.51 24.03
CA LEU A 185 -17.59 10.61 24.15
C LEU A 185 -17.01 11.77 23.32
N SER A 186 -17.56 12.00 22.13
CA SER A 186 -17.18 13.13 21.28
C SER A 186 -17.49 14.48 21.93
N ALA A 187 -18.52 14.57 22.78
CA ALA A 187 -18.83 15.77 23.55
C ALA A 187 -17.80 16.02 24.64
N LEU A 188 -17.37 14.97 25.35
CA LEU A 188 -16.32 15.06 26.36
C LEU A 188 -14.95 15.46 25.78
N VAL A 189 -14.66 15.07 24.54
CA VAL A 189 -13.45 15.48 23.80
C VAL A 189 -13.57 16.92 23.27
N GLY A 190 -14.78 17.47 23.16
CA GLY A 190 -15.03 18.81 22.61
C GLY A 190 -15.26 18.86 21.09
N GLU A 191 -15.64 17.74 20.47
CA GLU A 191 -16.00 17.67 19.05
C GLU A 191 -17.48 18.03 18.78
N LEU A 192 -18.34 18.00 19.81
CA LEU A 192 -19.70 18.53 19.73
C LEU A 192 -19.74 19.97 20.24
N GLN A 193 -20.54 20.80 19.60
CA GLN A 193 -20.75 22.19 20.01
C GLN A 193 -21.96 22.28 20.95
N ALA A 194 -21.77 22.94 22.08
CA ALA A 194 -22.85 23.31 22.97
C ALA A 194 -23.64 24.48 22.37
N ARG A 195 -24.97 24.43 22.52
CA ARG A 195 -25.84 25.57 22.26
C ARG A 195 -26.15 26.30 23.56
N ASP A 196 -26.34 27.60 23.44
CA ASP A 196 -26.88 28.41 24.52
C ASP A 196 -28.30 27.95 24.85
N GLY A 197 -28.56 27.65 26.11
CA GLY A 197 -29.89 27.30 26.59
C GLY A 197 -30.87 28.48 26.47
N SER A 198 -32.17 28.21 26.70
CA SER A 198 -33.24 29.24 26.69
C SER A 198 -32.98 30.43 27.63
N ASP A 199 -32.10 30.25 28.61
CA ASP A 199 -31.81 31.22 29.68
C ASP A 199 -30.50 32.00 29.42
N GLY A 200 -29.85 31.82 28.26
CA GLY A 200 -28.59 32.49 27.91
C GLY A 200 -27.36 31.96 28.65
N ALA A 201 -27.51 30.89 29.45
CA ALA A 201 -26.39 30.14 30.00
C ALA A 201 -25.96 29.06 28.99
N ALA A 202 -24.71 29.15 28.51
CA ALA A 202 -24.12 28.09 27.70
C ALA A 202 -24.07 26.79 28.51
N GLY A 203 -24.60 25.68 27.96
CA GLY A 203 -24.44 24.35 28.55
C GLY A 203 -22.96 24.02 28.71
N ARG A 204 -22.55 23.56 29.90
CA ARG A 204 -21.12 23.50 30.29
C ARG A 204 -20.66 22.04 30.38
N VAL A 205 -19.60 21.72 29.63
CA VAL A 205 -18.87 20.45 29.73
C VAL A 205 -17.55 20.73 30.42
N TYR A 206 -17.20 19.95 31.45
CA TYR A 206 -15.97 20.06 32.23
C TYR A 206 -15.26 18.72 32.30
N VAL A 207 -13.93 18.76 32.10
CA VAL A 207 -13.02 17.61 32.25
C VAL A 207 -11.77 18.06 33.00
N GLY A 208 -11.64 17.59 34.25
CA GLY A 208 -10.66 18.03 35.24
C GLY A 208 -9.29 17.35 35.16
N GLY A 209 -8.78 17.01 33.98
CA GLY A 209 -7.48 16.34 33.83
C GLY A 209 -7.06 16.08 32.39
N SER A 210 -5.92 15.42 32.22
CA SER A 210 -5.47 14.95 30.90
C SER A 210 -6.35 13.80 30.40
N VAL A 211 -6.61 13.75 29.09
CA VAL A 211 -7.52 12.79 28.47
C VAL A 211 -6.76 11.83 27.55
N ALA A 212 -7.02 10.53 27.70
CA ALA A 212 -6.63 9.50 26.75
C ALA A 212 -7.87 8.96 26.03
N TYR A 213 -7.84 8.96 24.70
CA TYR A 213 -8.98 8.53 23.88
C TYR A 213 -8.65 7.32 23.02
N CYS A 214 -9.49 6.28 23.11
CA CYS A 214 -9.46 5.12 22.23
C CYS A 214 -10.74 5.09 21.39
N PRO A 215 -10.68 5.46 20.09
CA PRO A 215 -11.84 5.47 19.21
C PRO A 215 -12.29 4.06 18.82
N GLN A 216 -13.58 3.92 18.47
CA GLN A 216 -14.15 2.66 17.96
C GLN A 216 -13.49 2.18 16.66
N GLN A 217 -13.11 3.12 15.79
CA GLN A 217 -12.27 2.84 14.63
C GLN A 217 -10.82 3.20 14.98
N PRO A 218 -9.95 2.21 15.23
CA PRO A 218 -8.58 2.48 15.63
C PRO A 218 -7.81 3.18 14.52
N TRP A 219 -7.00 4.17 14.89
CA TRP A 219 -6.15 4.91 13.97
C TRP A 219 -4.67 4.71 14.34
N LEU A 220 -3.90 4.17 13.40
CA LEU A 220 -2.45 3.99 13.51
C LEU A 220 -1.73 4.77 12.41
N GLN A 221 -0.62 5.40 12.76
CA GLN A 221 0.28 6.08 11.83
C GLN A 221 1.06 5.02 11.05
N GLN A 222 0.77 4.92 9.75
CA GLN A 222 1.29 3.85 8.88
C GLN A 222 2.80 3.97 8.65
N THR A 223 3.31 5.21 8.66
CA THR A 223 4.72 5.53 8.45
C THR A 223 5.63 5.18 9.63
N LEU A 224 5.06 4.94 10.81
CA LEU A 224 5.81 4.72 12.05
C LEU A 224 5.84 3.24 12.45
N SER A 225 6.78 2.88 13.35
CA SER A 225 6.81 1.54 13.93
C SER A 225 5.63 1.30 14.88
N VAL A 226 5.36 0.04 15.22
CA VAL A 226 4.36 -0.29 16.24
C VAL A 226 4.71 0.36 17.57
N ARG A 227 5.99 0.30 17.96
CA ARG A 227 6.51 0.95 19.16
C ARG A 227 6.25 2.47 19.15
N ASP A 228 6.57 3.15 18.06
CA ASP A 228 6.33 4.60 17.94
C ASP A 228 4.84 4.95 18.00
N ASN A 229 3.98 4.07 17.50
CA ASN A 229 2.53 4.21 17.60
C ASN A 229 2.02 4.08 19.04
N VAL A 230 2.60 3.19 19.85
CA VAL A 230 2.26 3.03 21.27
C VAL A 230 2.82 4.17 22.11
N LEU A 231 4.08 4.56 21.89
CA LEU A 231 4.73 5.67 22.59
C LEU A 231 4.08 7.01 22.29
N PHE A 232 3.67 7.21 21.03
CA PHE A 232 2.91 8.37 20.57
C PHE A 232 3.56 9.72 20.93
N GLY A 233 4.90 9.76 20.90
CA GLY A 233 5.71 10.95 21.20
C GLY A 233 6.20 11.07 22.64
N LEU A 234 5.86 10.13 23.51
CA LEU A 234 6.38 10.05 24.87
C LEU A 234 7.75 9.34 24.92
N PRO A 235 8.60 9.62 25.93
CA PRO A 235 9.88 8.96 26.09
C PRO A 235 9.71 7.47 26.35
N PHE A 236 10.61 6.66 25.78
CA PHE A 236 10.58 5.22 25.95
C PHE A 236 11.07 4.79 27.35
N ASP A 237 10.14 4.41 28.21
CA ASP A 237 10.38 3.60 29.40
C ASP A 237 10.09 2.12 29.13
N ARG A 238 11.14 1.30 29.18
CA ARG A 238 11.08 -0.15 28.96
C ARG A 238 10.16 -0.88 29.93
N ARG A 239 10.17 -0.52 31.22
CA ARG A 239 9.38 -1.23 32.25
C ARG A 239 7.90 -0.94 32.08
N LYS A 240 7.54 0.35 31.95
CA LYS A 240 6.15 0.77 31.67
C LYS A 240 5.65 0.18 30.35
N TYR A 241 6.46 0.23 29.30
CA TYR A 241 6.09 -0.28 27.98
C TYR A 241 5.79 -1.78 28.02
N GLN A 242 6.65 -2.58 28.65
CA GLN A 242 6.45 -4.03 28.75
C GLN A 242 5.23 -4.40 29.59
N ARG A 243 4.95 -3.66 30.68
CA ARG A 243 3.72 -3.84 31.49
C ARG A 243 2.45 -3.53 30.69
N VAL A 244 2.48 -2.47 29.87
CA VAL A 244 1.33 -2.10 29.03
C VAL A 244 1.09 -3.14 27.93
N LEU A 245 2.15 -3.63 27.28
CA LEU A 245 2.03 -4.68 26.27
C LEU A 245 1.48 -5.98 26.85
N ASP A 246 1.92 -6.37 28.05
CA ASP A 246 1.42 -7.56 28.75
C ASP A 246 -0.06 -7.39 29.16
N ALA A 247 -0.43 -6.25 29.75
CA ALA A 247 -1.81 -5.95 30.11
C ALA A 247 -2.78 -5.92 28.92
N CYS A 248 -2.31 -5.53 27.73
CA CYS A 248 -3.08 -5.53 26.49
C CYS A 248 -2.96 -6.83 25.67
N ALA A 249 -2.30 -7.87 26.21
CA ALA A 249 -2.03 -9.14 25.53
C ALA A 249 -1.30 -9.01 24.17
N LEU A 250 -0.49 -7.96 23.99
CA LEU A 250 0.24 -7.69 22.74
C LEU A 250 1.60 -8.40 22.65
N VAL A 251 2.10 -9.00 23.72
CA VAL A 251 3.42 -9.65 23.76
C VAL A 251 3.52 -10.77 22.72
N ASN A 252 2.55 -11.68 22.69
CA ASN A 252 2.54 -12.82 21.77
C ASN A 252 2.36 -12.37 20.30
N PRO A 253 1.38 -11.51 19.96
CA PRO A 253 1.24 -10.98 18.59
C PRO A 253 2.50 -10.29 18.07
N LEU A 254 3.20 -9.52 18.90
CA LEU A 254 4.41 -8.80 18.49
C LEU A 254 5.63 -9.72 18.37
N ALA A 255 5.75 -10.75 19.21
CA ALA A 255 6.82 -11.74 19.12
C ALA A 255 6.82 -12.50 17.79
N MET A 256 5.66 -12.59 17.13
CA MET A 256 5.53 -13.24 15.83
C MET A 256 6.01 -12.38 14.66
N LEU A 257 6.21 -11.08 14.85
CA LEU A 257 6.69 -10.20 13.80
C LEU A 257 8.19 -10.40 13.59
N SER A 258 8.63 -10.43 12.33
CA SER A 258 10.05 -10.65 11.97
C SER A 258 11.04 -9.66 12.59
N THR A 259 10.58 -8.46 12.94
CA THR A 259 11.35 -7.38 13.59
C THR A 259 10.72 -6.96 14.92
N GLY A 260 9.82 -7.77 15.48
CA GLY A 260 9.11 -7.46 16.71
C GLY A 260 8.33 -6.14 16.63
N ASP A 261 8.47 -5.31 17.66
CA ASP A 261 7.81 -4.02 17.81
C ASP A 261 8.39 -2.88 16.94
N HIS A 262 9.58 -3.08 16.37
CA HIS A 262 10.19 -2.16 15.40
C HIS A 262 9.61 -2.26 13.99
N THR A 263 8.71 -3.20 13.75
CA THR A 263 8.03 -3.38 12.47
C THR A 263 7.21 -2.12 12.12
N LEU A 264 7.32 -1.62 10.89
CA LEU A 264 6.51 -0.50 10.43
C LEU A 264 5.05 -0.92 10.29
N VAL A 265 4.12 -0.06 10.70
CA VAL A 265 2.68 -0.38 10.62
C VAL A 265 2.21 -0.53 9.17
N GLN A 266 2.84 0.12 8.20
CA GLN A 266 2.55 -0.16 6.78
C GLN A 266 2.97 -1.58 6.33
N ASP A 267 3.94 -2.18 7.01
CA ASP A 267 4.49 -3.50 6.68
C ASP A 267 3.74 -4.63 7.41
N TRP A 268 3.18 -4.31 8.58
CA TRP A 268 2.26 -5.16 9.32
C TRP A 268 0.84 -4.87 8.87
N LYS A 269 0.05 -5.87 8.43
CA LYS A 269 -1.40 -5.67 8.22
C LYS A 269 -2.17 -6.17 9.45
N PRO A 270 -2.23 -5.39 10.55
CA PRO A 270 -2.87 -5.82 11.77
C PRO A 270 -4.35 -6.10 11.54
N THR A 271 -4.87 -7.14 12.20
CA THR A 271 -6.31 -7.38 12.26
C THR A 271 -7.02 -6.21 12.95
N PRO A 272 -8.32 -5.99 12.70
CA PRO A 272 -9.05 -4.92 13.39
C PRO A 272 -8.98 -5.02 14.93
N GLY A 273 -8.92 -6.23 15.47
CA GLY A 273 -8.68 -6.48 16.91
C GLY A 273 -7.30 -6.01 17.34
N GLN A 274 -6.22 -6.43 16.64
CA GLN A 274 -4.86 -5.98 16.92
C GLN A 274 -4.69 -4.46 16.80
N GLN A 275 -5.34 -3.82 15.82
CA GLN A 275 -5.36 -2.36 15.70
C GLN A 275 -5.99 -1.71 16.94
N SER A 276 -7.10 -2.27 17.42
CA SER A 276 -7.77 -1.81 18.65
C SER A 276 -6.85 -1.97 19.86
N LEU A 277 -6.16 -3.10 19.99
CA LEU A 277 -5.23 -3.35 21.09
C LEU A 277 -4.03 -2.38 21.08
N VAL A 278 -3.47 -2.07 19.92
CA VAL A 278 -2.39 -1.06 19.81
C VAL A 278 -2.91 0.33 20.15
N SER A 279 -4.15 0.67 19.75
CA SER A 279 -4.80 1.92 20.12
C SER A 279 -5.08 2.00 21.64
N LEU A 280 -5.48 0.89 22.26
CA LEU A 280 -5.65 0.78 23.71
C LEU A 280 -4.31 0.90 24.44
N ALA A 281 -3.28 0.19 23.98
CA ALA A 281 -1.93 0.28 24.52
C ALA A 281 -1.37 1.70 24.45
N ARG A 282 -1.63 2.44 23.36
CA ARG A 282 -1.32 3.87 23.25
C ARG A 282 -1.99 4.68 24.36
N ALA A 283 -3.29 4.49 24.57
CA ALA A 283 -4.01 5.17 25.63
C ALA A 283 -3.41 4.82 27.00
N CYS A 284 -3.19 3.54 27.30
CA CYS A 284 -2.61 3.08 28.57
C CYS A 284 -1.19 3.64 28.81
N TYR A 285 -0.35 3.69 27.77
CA TYR A 285 1.01 4.21 27.88
C TYR A 285 1.04 5.71 28.21
N SER A 286 0.04 6.47 27.74
CA SER A 286 -0.03 7.91 28.00
C SER A 286 -0.24 8.29 29.46
N ASP A 287 -0.76 7.37 30.29
CA ASP A 287 -0.96 7.57 31.74
C ASP A 287 -1.75 8.85 32.09
N ALA A 288 -2.80 9.10 31.31
CA ALA A 288 -3.72 10.21 31.50
C ALA A 288 -4.51 10.11 32.80
N ASP A 289 -5.21 11.18 33.18
CA ASP A 289 -6.11 11.17 34.35
C ASP A 289 -7.47 10.55 34.02
N VAL A 290 -7.96 10.81 32.80
CA VAL A 290 -9.26 10.39 32.29
C VAL A 290 -9.11 9.53 31.04
N TYR A 291 -9.74 8.35 31.04
CA TYR A 291 -9.73 7.42 29.91
C TYR A 291 -11.12 7.35 29.26
N LEU A 292 -11.20 7.74 27.99
CA LEU A 292 -12.41 7.67 27.18
C LEU A 292 -12.26 6.53 26.16
N LEU A 293 -13.00 5.45 26.36
CA LEU A 293 -12.83 4.22 25.57
C LEU A 293 -14.12 3.87 24.83
N ASP A 294 -14.10 4.01 23.50
CA ASP A 294 -15.26 3.75 22.64
C ASP A 294 -15.25 2.32 22.12
N ASP A 295 -15.80 1.39 22.91
CA ASP A 295 -15.88 -0.05 22.63
C ASP A 295 -14.53 -0.70 22.23
N PRO A 296 -13.46 -0.54 23.04
CA PRO A 296 -12.11 -0.97 22.69
C PRO A 296 -11.97 -2.49 22.53
N LEU A 297 -12.87 -3.26 23.16
CA LEU A 297 -12.82 -4.71 23.20
C LEU A 297 -13.83 -5.38 22.25
N ALA A 298 -14.70 -4.63 21.56
CA ALA A 298 -15.72 -5.21 20.68
C ALA A 298 -15.15 -6.17 19.63
N ARG A 299 -13.95 -5.86 19.11
CA ARG A 299 -13.27 -6.60 18.03
C ARG A 299 -12.22 -7.58 18.52
N VAL A 300 -12.10 -7.75 19.84
CA VAL A 300 -11.12 -8.65 20.48
C VAL A 300 -11.79 -9.97 20.81
N HIS A 301 -11.15 -11.05 20.37
CA HIS A 301 -11.65 -12.41 20.43
C HIS A 301 -10.50 -13.38 20.70
N PRO A 302 -10.73 -14.49 21.44
CA PRO A 302 -12.01 -14.94 22.01
C PRO A 302 -12.53 -14.07 23.17
N ARG A 303 -13.78 -14.26 23.59
CA ARG A 303 -14.37 -13.50 24.72
C ARG A 303 -13.54 -13.61 26.00
N SER A 304 -12.89 -14.75 26.22
CA SER A 304 -11.95 -14.98 27.32
C SER A 304 -10.76 -14.02 27.27
N ALA A 305 -10.13 -13.81 26.11
CA ALA A 305 -9.05 -12.84 25.94
C ALA A 305 -9.52 -11.41 26.24
N ALA A 306 -10.72 -11.04 25.77
CA ALA A 306 -11.30 -9.74 26.10
C ALA A 306 -11.57 -9.58 27.61
N ARG A 307 -12.02 -10.64 28.29
CA ARG A 307 -12.21 -10.66 29.76
C ARG A 307 -10.89 -10.53 30.50
N GLU A 308 -9.84 -11.19 30.02
CA GLU A 308 -8.49 -11.07 30.58
C GLU A 308 -7.91 -9.67 30.39
N ILE A 309 -8.10 -9.05 29.22
CA ILE A 309 -7.67 -7.67 28.99
C ILE A 309 -8.50 -6.72 29.85
N PHE A 310 -9.81 -6.94 29.99
CA PHE A 310 -10.65 -6.15 30.89
C PHE A 310 -10.14 -6.23 32.34
N SER A 311 -9.80 -7.42 32.84
CA SER A 311 -9.30 -7.58 34.21
C SER A 311 -7.88 -7.03 34.41
N ARG A 312 -6.93 -7.34 33.52
CA ARG A 312 -5.53 -6.89 33.65
C ARG A 312 -5.36 -5.40 33.35
N CYS A 313 -6.06 -4.88 32.34
CA CYS A 313 -5.91 -3.51 31.86
C CYS A 313 -6.84 -2.53 32.60
N LEU A 314 -8.17 -2.72 32.50
CA LEU A 314 -9.13 -1.75 33.04
C LEU A 314 -9.27 -1.82 34.56
N LEU A 315 -9.31 -3.03 35.12
CA LEU A 315 -9.44 -3.27 36.55
C LEU A 315 -8.08 -3.37 37.28
N GLY A 316 -6.99 -3.62 36.54
CA GLY A 316 -5.64 -3.74 37.08
C GLY A 316 -4.81 -2.48 36.87
N LEU A 317 -4.30 -2.29 35.64
CA LEU A 317 -3.38 -1.21 35.28
C LEU A 317 -4.00 0.19 35.45
N LEU A 318 -5.28 0.35 35.13
CA LEU A 318 -6.02 1.63 35.19
C LEU A 318 -6.88 1.79 36.45
N ARG A 319 -6.71 0.95 37.47
CA ARG A 319 -7.60 0.89 38.65
C ARG A 319 -7.81 2.21 39.40
N ASN A 320 -6.80 3.08 39.42
CA ASN A 320 -6.80 4.34 40.17
C ASN A 320 -7.13 5.55 39.27
N LYS A 321 -7.51 5.33 38.01
CA LYS A 321 -7.77 6.38 37.01
C LYS A 321 -9.27 6.46 36.73
N THR A 322 -9.77 7.64 36.35
CA THR A 322 -11.17 7.78 35.93
C THR A 322 -11.35 7.17 34.55
N ARG A 323 -12.33 6.29 34.40
CA ARG A 323 -12.53 5.47 33.19
C ARG A 323 -13.98 5.58 32.73
N VAL A 324 -14.19 6.03 31.50
CA VAL A 324 -15.49 6.02 30.82
C VAL A 324 -15.43 5.04 29.66
N VAL A 325 -16.16 3.93 29.79
CA VAL A 325 -16.14 2.84 28.81
C VAL A 325 -17.50 2.72 28.15
N VAL A 326 -17.55 2.96 26.84
CA VAL A 326 -18.71 2.58 26.02
C VAL A 326 -18.56 1.10 25.67
N THR A 327 -19.57 0.29 25.95
CA THR A 327 -19.58 -1.12 25.54
C THR A 327 -21.01 -1.60 25.29
N THR A 328 -21.14 -2.57 24.39
CA THR A 328 -22.40 -3.27 24.12
C THR A 328 -22.44 -4.66 24.77
N ARG A 329 -21.34 -5.13 25.37
CA ARG A 329 -21.23 -6.47 25.94
C ARG A 329 -21.82 -6.51 27.36
N ALA A 330 -22.89 -7.28 27.54
CA ALA A 330 -23.60 -7.44 28.82
C ALA A 330 -22.68 -7.92 29.96
N GLU A 331 -21.71 -8.78 29.66
CA GLU A 331 -20.70 -9.29 30.60
C GLU A 331 -19.92 -8.17 31.31
N PHE A 332 -19.60 -7.09 30.60
CA PHE A 332 -18.86 -5.95 31.15
C PHE A 332 -19.79 -4.94 31.82
N ILE A 333 -21.03 -4.79 31.31
CA ILE A 333 -22.05 -3.90 31.90
C ILE A 333 -22.49 -4.43 33.28
N ASN A 334 -22.67 -5.74 33.40
CA ASN A 334 -23.16 -6.38 34.62
C ASN A 334 -22.07 -6.68 35.65
N SER A 335 -20.80 -6.36 35.35
CA SER A 335 -19.69 -6.60 36.27
C SER A 335 -19.92 -5.88 37.61
N GLU A 336 -19.57 -6.54 38.71
CA GLU A 336 -19.70 -5.99 40.07
C GLU A 336 -18.70 -4.86 40.37
N LEU A 337 -17.65 -4.75 39.55
CA LEU A 337 -16.57 -3.76 39.70
C LEU A 337 -16.83 -2.47 38.91
N VAL A 338 -18.03 -2.33 38.33
CA VAL A 338 -18.50 -1.10 37.68
C VAL A 338 -19.18 -0.23 38.72
N ASP A 339 -18.65 0.97 38.92
CA ASP A 339 -19.15 1.90 39.93
C ASP A 339 -20.50 2.51 39.51
N ASP A 340 -20.63 2.89 38.22
CA ASP A 340 -21.85 3.47 37.66
C ASP A 340 -22.12 3.01 36.21
N ALA A 341 -23.40 2.92 35.82
CA ALA A 341 -23.83 2.56 34.47
C ALA A 341 -24.99 3.41 33.94
N ILE A 342 -24.77 4.02 32.77
CA ILE A 342 -25.73 4.91 32.08
C ILE A 342 -26.21 4.27 30.79
N ARG A 343 -27.53 4.32 30.54
CA ARG A 343 -28.17 3.86 29.30
C ARG A 343 -28.69 5.03 28.47
N PHE A 344 -28.32 5.05 27.19
CA PHE A 344 -28.90 5.97 26.21
C PHE A 344 -30.04 5.32 25.41
N GLU A 345 -31.18 6.00 25.34
CA GLU A 345 -32.35 5.62 24.55
C GLU A 345 -32.49 6.44 23.24
N ASP A 346 -33.44 6.06 22.40
CA ASP A 346 -33.70 6.72 21.11
C ASP A 346 -34.04 8.21 21.33
N GLY A 347 -33.29 9.10 20.66
CA GLY A 347 -33.42 10.56 20.83
C GLY A 347 -32.46 11.19 21.84
N GLY A 348 -31.43 10.45 22.33
CA GLY A 348 -30.38 11.00 23.19
C GLY A 348 -30.81 11.21 24.64
N ARG A 349 -31.96 10.66 25.04
CA ARG A 349 -32.44 10.68 26.42
C ARG A 349 -31.60 9.76 27.29
N LEU A 350 -31.14 10.29 28.42
CA LEU A 350 -30.33 9.58 29.39
C LEU A 350 -31.23 8.90 30.42
N VAL A 351 -31.02 7.60 30.63
CA VAL A 351 -31.65 6.80 31.68
C VAL A 351 -30.56 6.19 32.54
N HIS A 352 -30.51 6.61 33.81
CA HIS A 352 -29.56 6.08 34.78
C HIS A 352 -30.04 4.68 35.21
N THR A 353 -29.22 3.64 35.01
CA THR A 353 -29.66 2.25 35.15
C THR A 353 -29.18 1.63 36.47
N ARG A 354 -28.13 2.19 37.11
CA ARG A 354 -27.54 1.66 38.33
C ARG A 354 -27.13 2.77 39.29
N ASP A 355 -28.04 3.19 40.17
CA ASP A 355 -27.80 4.28 41.13
C ASP A 355 -27.37 3.69 42.50
N ILE A 356 -26.10 3.31 42.68
CA ILE A 356 -25.64 2.67 43.94
C ILE A 356 -25.60 3.64 45.14
N TYR A 357 -25.80 4.96 44.92
CA TYR A 357 -25.79 5.96 46.00
C TYR A 357 -27.16 6.50 46.46
N LYS A 358 -28.29 6.05 45.89
CA LYS A 358 -29.64 6.39 46.39
C LYS A 358 -30.42 5.21 46.97
N GLY A 359 -29.73 4.14 47.37
CA GLY A 359 -30.30 2.99 48.08
C GLY A 359 -30.55 3.21 49.58
N LYS A 360 -31.16 4.33 50.00
CA LYS A 360 -31.85 4.40 51.31
C LYS A 360 -33.04 5.38 51.23
N GLY A 361 -34.15 4.84 50.71
CA GLY A 361 -35.49 5.33 51.05
C GLY A 361 -36.26 6.02 49.92
N ARG A 362 -36.81 5.23 49.00
CA ARG A 362 -38.20 5.43 48.54
C ARG A 362 -38.70 4.18 47.82
N LYS A 363 -39.77 3.59 48.35
CA LYS A 363 -40.62 2.65 47.62
C LYS A 363 -41.57 3.48 46.76
N GLU A 364 -41.59 3.25 45.46
CA GLU A 364 -42.68 3.61 44.54
C GLU A 364 -42.82 2.39 43.62
N GLN A 365 -43.77 1.47 43.84
CA GLN A 365 -45.21 1.48 43.53
C GLN A 365 -45.55 1.73 42.04
N GLU A 366 -45.72 0.60 41.34
CA GLU A 366 -46.73 0.23 40.32
C GLU A 366 -47.12 1.18 39.16
N GLY A 367 -47.15 0.58 37.96
CA GLY A 367 -47.84 1.04 36.75
C GLY A 367 -47.59 0.09 35.57
N ASP A 368 -48.54 -0.82 35.34
CA ASP A 368 -48.58 -1.92 34.36
C ASP A 368 -48.50 -1.52 32.87
N GLU A 369 -48.00 -2.41 32.01
CA GLU A 369 -48.79 -3.12 30.96
C GLU A 369 -47.92 -4.05 30.07
N ASP A 370 -48.16 -5.36 30.27
CA ASP A 370 -48.11 -6.55 29.39
C ASP A 370 -47.37 -6.55 28.04
N SER A 371 -46.47 -7.54 27.86
CA SER A 371 -46.74 -8.72 26.99
C SER A 371 -45.59 -9.74 26.99
N ASP A 372 -45.96 -10.97 27.35
CA ASP A 372 -45.43 -12.29 26.94
C ASP A 372 -44.05 -12.76 27.43
N GLU A 373 -44.14 -13.59 28.47
CA GLU A 373 -43.12 -14.48 29.03
C GLU A 373 -42.78 -15.62 28.05
N GLU A 374 -41.51 -15.73 27.66
CA GLU A 374 -40.88 -17.02 27.37
C GLU A 374 -39.80 -17.27 28.43
N GLN A 375 -39.92 -18.41 29.08
CA GLN A 375 -39.11 -18.87 30.20
C GLN A 375 -37.67 -19.16 29.75
N GLU A 376 -36.70 -18.35 30.17
CA GLU A 376 -35.30 -18.78 30.25
C GLU A 376 -35.02 -19.27 31.67
N GLU A 377 -34.79 -20.58 31.78
CA GLU A 377 -34.31 -21.23 33.01
C GLU A 377 -32.98 -20.60 33.44
N ALA A 378 -32.98 -20.05 34.66
CA ALA A 378 -31.77 -19.58 35.32
C ALA A 378 -30.88 -20.78 35.66
N VAL A 379 -29.80 -20.96 34.90
CA VAL A 379 -28.66 -21.78 35.31
C VAL A 379 -27.82 -20.93 36.27
N GLU A 380 -27.81 -21.33 37.54
CA GLU A 380 -26.86 -20.86 38.55
C GLU A 380 -25.44 -21.25 38.13
N ASP A 381 -24.76 -20.44 37.31
CA ASP A 381 -23.31 -20.55 37.15
C ASP A 381 -22.62 -19.74 38.25
N SER A 382 -22.06 -20.47 39.21
CA SER A 382 -21.28 -19.93 40.30
C SER A 382 -20.09 -19.14 39.75
N TRP A 383 -20.00 -17.86 40.13
CA TRP A 383 -18.77 -17.10 40.01
C TRP A 383 -17.71 -17.79 40.86
N VAL A 384 -16.83 -18.57 40.23
CA VAL A 384 -15.68 -19.16 40.91
C VAL A 384 -14.82 -18.01 41.42
N GLN A 385 -14.87 -17.85 42.74
CA GLN A 385 -14.00 -17.01 43.53
C GLN A 385 -12.57 -17.51 43.29
N TYR A 386 -11.86 -16.94 42.33
CA TYR A 386 -10.42 -17.13 42.22
C TYR A 386 -9.79 -16.43 43.43
N SER A 387 -9.57 -17.21 44.49
CA SER A 387 -8.62 -16.84 45.53
C SER A 387 -7.26 -16.69 44.85
N ALA A 388 -6.75 -15.47 44.81
CA ALA A 388 -5.38 -15.18 44.44
C ALA A 388 -4.44 -15.79 45.51
N SER A 389 -4.17 -17.08 45.39
CA SER A 389 -3.11 -17.77 46.13
C SER A 389 -2.20 -18.44 45.12
N GLY A 390 -1.07 -17.79 44.81
CA GLY A 390 -0.06 -18.34 43.90
C GLY A 390 0.49 -17.38 42.86
N VAL A 391 0.58 -16.07 43.15
CA VAL A 391 1.53 -15.21 42.46
C VAL A 391 2.37 -14.56 43.56
N ASP A 392 3.65 -14.88 43.61
CA ASP A 392 4.63 -14.15 44.40
C ASP A 392 4.63 -12.70 43.91
N VAL A 393 3.80 -11.88 44.55
CA VAL A 393 3.93 -10.43 44.51
C VAL A 393 5.27 -10.14 45.13
N VAL A 394 6.28 -9.92 44.27
CA VAL A 394 7.51 -9.26 44.68
C VAL A 394 7.10 -7.91 45.27
N ARG A 395 7.00 -7.85 46.59
CA ARG A 395 6.97 -6.62 47.38
C ARG A 395 8.26 -5.89 47.06
N THR A 396 8.18 -4.96 46.11
CA THR A 396 9.18 -3.90 46.03
C THR A 396 8.68 -2.83 46.97
N ASP A 397 9.37 -2.67 48.09
CA ASP A 397 9.30 -1.48 48.92
C ASP A 397 9.68 -0.30 48.00
N GLU A 398 8.68 0.40 47.47
CA GLU A 398 8.91 1.66 46.77
C GLU A 398 9.42 2.69 47.81
N PRO A 399 10.59 3.33 47.60
CA PRO A 399 10.84 4.60 48.26
C PRO A 399 9.81 5.61 47.75
N PRO A 400 9.37 6.57 48.57
CA PRO A 400 8.41 7.59 48.15
C PRO A 400 8.94 8.28 46.89
N TYR A 401 8.11 8.25 45.83
CA TYR A 401 8.28 9.03 44.63
C TYR A 401 8.49 10.50 45.04
N CYS A 402 9.73 10.98 44.93
CA CYS A 402 10.03 12.39 45.02
C CYS A 402 9.63 12.95 43.65
N PRO A 403 8.67 13.90 43.57
CA PRO A 403 8.40 14.56 42.31
C PRO A 403 9.67 15.31 41.95
N THR A 404 10.43 14.80 40.98
CA THR A 404 11.43 15.63 40.30
C THR A 404 10.66 16.81 39.74
N GLU A 405 11.01 18.00 40.23
CA GLU A 405 10.49 19.29 39.79
C GLU A 405 10.18 19.24 38.30
N GLU A 406 8.91 19.50 37.95
CA GLU A 406 8.50 19.64 36.56
C GLU A 406 9.46 20.64 35.91
N PRO A 407 10.26 20.25 34.91
CA PRO A 407 11.04 21.23 34.20
C PRO A 407 10.05 22.20 33.58
N ALA A 408 10.19 23.48 33.92
CA ALA A 408 9.24 24.56 33.63
C ALA A 408 8.88 24.75 32.15
N ASN A 409 9.42 23.94 31.22
CA ASN A 409 9.04 23.91 29.81
C ASN A 409 9.01 22.46 29.28
N VAL A 410 8.02 21.67 29.69
CA VAL A 410 7.72 20.34 29.11
C VAL A 410 7.58 20.44 27.58
N GLU A 411 7.06 21.57 27.06
CA GLU A 411 6.95 21.84 25.63
C GLU A 411 8.31 21.88 24.89
N LEU A 412 9.36 22.44 25.51
CA LEU A 412 10.70 22.55 24.92
C LEU A 412 11.43 21.20 24.93
N LEU A 413 11.30 20.44 26.03
CA LEU A 413 11.84 19.08 26.14
C LEU A 413 11.14 18.10 25.20
N CYS A 414 9.82 18.26 25.01
CA CYS A 414 9.09 17.53 23.97
C CYS A 414 9.65 17.90 22.59
N MET A 415 9.80 19.18 22.27
CA MET A 415 10.33 19.63 20.97
C MET A 415 11.75 19.11 20.68
N GLU A 416 12.64 19.15 21.69
CA GLU A 416 14.04 18.71 21.56
C GLU A 416 14.16 17.18 21.47
N ASN A 417 13.37 16.45 22.27
CA ASN A 417 13.24 15.00 22.12
C ASN A 417 12.57 14.62 20.80
N ILE A 418 11.71 15.44 20.19
CA ILE A 418 11.13 15.21 18.86
C ILE A 418 12.18 15.43 17.77
N VAL A 419 12.95 16.51 17.81
CA VAL A 419 14.04 16.70 16.83
C VAL A 419 15.02 15.54 16.91
N ASN A 420 15.31 15.03 18.11
CA ASN A 420 16.21 13.90 18.30
C ASN A 420 15.58 12.54 18.01
N THR A 421 14.29 12.31 18.31
CA THR A 421 13.56 11.05 18.03
C THR A 421 13.13 10.98 16.57
N SER A 422 12.78 12.10 15.93
CA SER A 422 12.61 12.19 14.48
C SER A 422 13.96 12.11 13.78
N ARG A 423 15.03 12.80 14.24
CA ARG A 423 16.39 12.56 13.71
C ARG A 423 16.80 11.11 13.86
N ASN A 424 16.49 10.47 14.99
CA ASN A 424 16.82 9.07 15.23
C ASN A 424 15.84 8.12 14.54
N SER A 425 14.57 8.42 14.28
CA SER A 425 13.72 7.53 13.48
C SER A 425 14.01 7.67 11.97
N LEU A 426 14.53 8.83 11.57
CA LEU A 426 15.08 9.12 10.25
C LEU A 426 16.54 8.61 10.09
N ASN A 427 17.32 8.46 11.18
CA ASN A 427 18.72 7.95 11.14
C ASN A 427 18.85 6.48 11.55
N GLU A 428 17.99 6.00 12.45
CA GLU A 428 17.87 4.61 12.84
C GLU A 428 17.22 3.86 11.68
N ARG A 429 17.77 2.67 11.51
CA ARG A 429 17.54 1.63 10.52
C ARG A 429 16.32 1.73 9.57
N PRO A 430 15.05 1.97 9.94
CA PRO A 430 13.94 2.00 8.98
C PRO A 430 14.09 3.00 7.83
N MET A 431 14.60 4.22 8.03
CA MET A 431 14.82 5.13 6.90
C MET A 431 16.15 4.87 6.21
N ARG A 432 17.18 4.36 6.91
CA ARG A 432 18.39 3.80 6.25
C ARG A 432 18.11 2.52 5.49
N GLU A 433 17.05 1.78 5.79
CA GLU A 433 16.57 0.55 5.12
C GLU A 433 15.51 0.83 4.07
N PHE A 434 14.65 1.82 4.27
CA PHE A 434 13.83 2.40 3.20
C PHE A 434 14.74 3.04 2.16
N LEU A 435 15.68 3.88 2.61
CA LEU A 435 16.79 4.32 1.78
C LEU A 435 17.71 3.17 1.45
N SER A 436 17.92 2.05 2.16
CA SER A 436 18.84 1.00 1.65
C SER A 436 18.17 0.11 0.64
N CYS A 437 16.85 -0.05 0.64
CA CYS A 437 16.13 -0.74 -0.44
C CYS A 437 15.92 0.20 -1.63
N GLU A 438 15.61 1.47 -1.39
CA GLU A 438 15.64 2.49 -2.44
C GLU A 438 17.06 2.75 -2.93
N THR A 439 18.09 2.70 -2.09
CA THR A 439 19.51 2.88 -2.45
C THR A 439 20.24 1.60 -2.72
N THR A 440 19.74 0.37 -2.54
CA THR A 440 20.38 -0.80 -3.19
C THR A 440 19.90 -0.87 -4.62
N ALA A 441 18.60 -0.61 -4.87
CA ALA A 441 18.12 -0.36 -6.23
C ALA A 441 18.81 0.89 -6.82
N ASP A 442 18.79 2.05 -6.15
CA ASP A 442 19.38 3.30 -6.65
C ASP A 442 20.92 3.38 -6.55
N ALA A 443 21.60 2.56 -5.72
CA ALA A 443 23.07 2.42 -5.76
C ALA A 443 23.53 1.43 -6.82
N GLU A 444 22.74 0.41 -7.19
CA GLU A 444 22.99 -0.35 -8.44
C GLU A 444 22.95 0.58 -9.66
N TRP A 445 22.20 1.69 -9.61
CA TRP A 445 22.13 2.68 -10.69
C TRP A 445 23.19 3.81 -10.62
N ARG A 446 24.10 3.80 -9.62
CA ARG A 446 25.17 4.82 -9.51
C ARG A 446 26.33 4.60 -10.50
N GLU A 447 26.44 3.42 -11.10
CA GLU A 447 27.42 3.12 -12.15
C GLU A 447 26.90 3.48 -13.55
N GLY A 448 27.80 3.89 -14.46
CA GLY A 448 27.48 4.49 -15.78
C GLY A 448 26.61 3.66 -16.74
N GLU A 449 26.22 2.43 -16.38
CA GLU A 449 25.39 1.53 -17.18
C GLU A 449 23.88 1.85 -17.16
N TRP A 450 23.40 2.63 -16.17
CA TRP A 450 21.96 2.90 -15.98
C TRP A 450 21.32 3.58 -17.21
N LEU A 451 22.07 4.48 -17.86
CA LEU A 451 21.56 5.26 -18.98
C LEU A 451 21.27 4.35 -20.18
N LEU A 452 22.22 3.47 -20.52
CA LEU A 452 22.07 2.56 -21.66
C LEU A 452 20.93 1.57 -21.42
N LYS A 453 20.82 1.03 -20.20
CA LYS A 453 19.70 0.17 -19.79
C LYS A 453 18.36 0.89 -19.91
N SER A 454 18.27 2.14 -19.45
CA SER A 454 17.04 2.94 -19.49
C SER A 454 16.62 3.37 -20.89
N VAL A 455 17.56 3.79 -21.74
CA VAL A 455 17.29 4.12 -23.15
C VAL A 455 16.88 2.86 -23.91
N ARG A 456 17.54 1.73 -23.66
CA ARG A 456 17.16 0.44 -24.27
C ARG A 456 15.75 0.01 -23.84
N ALA A 457 15.43 0.13 -22.56
CA ALA A 457 14.10 -0.17 -22.04
C ALA A 457 13.03 0.71 -22.71
N TYR A 458 13.27 2.02 -22.75
CA TYR A 458 12.31 2.95 -23.32
C TYR A 458 12.12 2.79 -24.84
N THR A 459 13.21 2.56 -25.58
CA THR A 459 13.13 2.28 -27.04
C THR A 459 12.36 1.00 -27.34
N GLN A 460 12.47 -0.04 -26.50
CA GLN A 460 11.64 -1.24 -26.63
C GLN A 460 10.15 -0.95 -26.42
N VAL A 461 9.80 -0.14 -25.40
CA VAL A 461 8.41 0.26 -25.12
C VAL A 461 7.79 1.03 -26.30
N LEU A 462 8.52 1.98 -26.88
CA LEU A 462 8.09 2.78 -28.05
C LEU A 462 7.83 1.94 -29.31
N GLY A 463 8.34 0.71 -29.39
CA GLY A 463 8.20 -0.19 -30.55
C GLY A 463 9.51 -0.53 -31.26
N GLY A 464 10.62 -0.40 -30.54
CA GLY A 464 11.94 -0.84 -30.95
C GLY A 464 12.65 0.12 -31.90
N LEU A 465 13.76 -0.36 -32.45
CA LEU A 465 14.69 0.43 -33.25
C LEU A 465 14.04 1.04 -34.51
N ARG A 466 13.02 0.41 -35.08
CA ARG A 466 12.36 0.86 -36.31
C ARG A 466 11.68 2.22 -36.15
N ILE A 467 10.92 2.40 -35.07
CA ILE A 467 10.23 3.67 -34.79
C ILE A 467 11.26 4.73 -34.38
N ALA A 468 12.27 4.37 -33.60
CA ALA A 468 13.35 5.28 -33.24
C ALA A 468 14.10 5.80 -34.47
N LEU A 469 14.42 4.93 -35.43
CA LEU A 469 15.08 5.27 -36.68
C LEU A 469 14.19 6.16 -37.57
N LEU A 470 12.89 5.88 -37.65
CA LEU A 470 11.94 6.72 -38.37
C LEU A 470 11.86 8.14 -37.77
N LEU A 471 11.79 8.25 -36.45
CA LEU A 471 11.80 9.55 -35.76
C LEU A 471 13.11 10.32 -35.99
N PHE A 472 14.25 9.61 -36.00
CA PHE A 472 15.55 10.21 -36.26
C PHE A 472 15.68 10.70 -37.72
N ILE A 473 15.20 9.93 -38.69
CA ILE A 473 15.16 10.35 -40.10
C ILE A 473 14.29 11.60 -40.25
N LEU A 474 13.12 11.62 -39.62
CA LEU A 474 12.19 12.75 -39.70
C LEU A 474 12.77 14.01 -39.05
N LEU A 475 13.47 13.84 -37.93
CA LEU A 475 14.23 14.90 -37.27
C LEU A 475 15.35 15.44 -38.16
N PHE A 476 16.15 14.55 -38.76
CA PHE A 476 17.23 14.94 -39.66
C PHE A 476 16.72 15.70 -40.88
N MET A 477 15.66 15.19 -41.53
CA MET A 477 15.03 15.83 -42.68
C MET A 477 14.48 17.21 -42.32
N TRP A 478 13.84 17.34 -41.15
CA TRP A 478 13.37 18.63 -40.67
C TRP A 478 14.53 19.62 -40.47
N GLN A 479 15.59 19.23 -39.76
CA GLN A 479 16.74 20.11 -39.51
C GLN A 479 17.49 20.47 -40.80
N ALA A 480 17.65 19.52 -41.72
CA ALA A 480 18.27 19.77 -43.02
C ALA A 480 17.48 20.80 -43.83
N LEU A 481 16.15 20.66 -43.88
CA LEU A 481 15.30 21.58 -44.64
C LEU A 481 15.22 22.97 -43.99
N GLN A 482 15.24 23.01 -42.65
CA GLN A 482 15.36 24.25 -41.89
C GLN A 482 16.66 24.99 -42.25
N LEU A 483 17.80 24.30 -42.20
CA LEU A 483 19.09 24.86 -42.58
C LEU A 483 19.12 25.31 -44.05
N MET A 484 18.54 24.52 -44.96
CA MET A 484 18.41 24.91 -46.37
C MET A 484 17.61 26.19 -46.53
N SER A 485 16.54 26.39 -45.75
CA SER A 485 15.75 27.63 -45.80
C SER A 485 16.56 28.85 -45.35
N GLU A 486 17.39 28.71 -44.31
CA GLU A 486 18.25 29.78 -43.78
C GLU A 486 19.39 30.14 -44.74
N LEU A 487 20.04 29.12 -45.34
CA LEU A 487 21.03 29.30 -46.40
C LEU A 487 20.41 29.94 -47.65
N TRP A 488 19.17 29.58 -47.98
CA TRP A 488 18.46 30.15 -49.12
C TRP A 488 18.18 31.64 -48.91
N VAL A 489 17.82 32.07 -47.69
CA VAL A 489 17.70 33.51 -47.38
C VAL A 489 19.05 34.22 -47.57
N ALA A 490 20.15 33.61 -47.11
CA ALA A 490 21.49 34.20 -47.32
C ALA A 490 21.84 34.36 -48.80
N TYR A 491 21.42 33.42 -49.65
CA TYR A 491 21.56 33.51 -51.10
C TYR A 491 20.64 34.58 -51.71
N TRP A 492 19.34 34.55 -51.39
CA TRP A 492 18.33 35.46 -51.92
C TRP A 492 18.69 36.94 -51.66
N VAL A 493 19.14 37.25 -50.45
CA VAL A 493 19.53 38.63 -50.10
C VAL A 493 20.78 39.07 -50.88
N HIS A 494 21.68 38.14 -51.22
CA HIS A 494 22.86 38.41 -52.04
C HIS A 494 22.54 38.56 -53.53
N SER A 495 21.62 37.75 -54.06
CA SER A 495 21.22 37.71 -55.48
C SER A 495 20.14 38.73 -55.87
N SER A 496 19.59 39.46 -54.89
CA SER A 496 18.49 40.44 -55.01
C SER A 496 18.67 41.54 -56.08
N SER A 497 19.84 41.62 -56.72
CA SER A 497 20.16 42.49 -57.87
C SER A 497 19.90 41.86 -59.26
N GLN A 498 19.47 40.60 -59.40
CA GLN A 498 19.20 39.94 -60.71
C GLN A 498 17.83 39.21 -60.81
N THR A 499 17.44 38.83 -62.03
CA THR A 499 16.09 38.94 -62.64
C THR A 499 15.01 37.87 -62.35
N ASN A 500 15.02 37.09 -61.26
CA ASN A 500 13.96 36.09 -60.97
C ASN A 500 13.38 36.16 -59.54
N LEU A 501 12.69 37.26 -59.28
CA LEU A 501 12.19 37.72 -57.97
C LEU A 501 11.15 36.82 -57.29
N VAL A 502 10.15 36.37 -58.05
CA VAL A 502 9.02 35.58 -57.53
C VAL A 502 9.46 34.14 -57.28
N ALA A 503 10.40 33.63 -58.09
CA ALA A 503 10.93 32.28 -57.93
C ALA A 503 11.67 32.12 -56.59
N ASP A 504 12.56 33.06 -56.24
CA ASP A 504 13.35 32.97 -55.00
C ASP A 504 12.47 33.07 -53.74
N GLN A 505 11.44 33.91 -53.76
CA GLN A 505 10.45 34.04 -52.68
C GLN A 505 9.61 32.76 -52.52
N LEU A 506 9.17 32.17 -53.63
CA LEU A 506 8.42 30.92 -53.63
C LEU A 506 9.27 29.74 -53.15
N ILE A 507 10.56 29.68 -53.52
CA ILE A 507 11.48 28.64 -53.07
C ILE A 507 11.71 28.75 -51.55
N TYR A 508 11.97 29.95 -51.03
CA TYR A 508 12.10 30.15 -49.58
C TYR A 508 10.83 29.73 -48.84
N ALA A 509 9.66 30.20 -49.29
CA ALA A 509 8.37 29.85 -48.69
C ALA A 509 8.13 28.33 -48.74
N ALA A 510 8.47 27.65 -49.85
CA ALA A 510 8.33 26.22 -49.99
C ALA A 510 9.26 25.42 -49.05
N LEU A 511 10.54 25.81 -48.94
CA LEU A 511 11.50 25.19 -48.03
C LEU A 511 11.05 25.36 -46.57
N ALA A 512 10.65 26.57 -46.19
CA ALA A 512 10.30 26.89 -44.81
C ALA A 512 8.94 26.26 -44.41
N LEU A 513 7.95 26.22 -45.32
CA LEU A 513 6.71 25.47 -45.12
C LEU A 513 6.97 23.96 -45.05
N GLY A 514 7.84 23.44 -45.90
CA GLY A 514 8.26 22.04 -45.85
C GLY A 514 8.93 21.68 -44.53
N ALA A 515 9.78 22.56 -43.98
CA ALA A 515 10.39 22.38 -42.67
C ALA A 515 9.33 22.36 -41.56
N GLY A 516 8.34 23.25 -41.61
CA GLY A 516 7.19 23.24 -40.71
C GLY A 516 6.35 21.96 -40.80
N LEU A 517 6.11 21.42 -42.00
CA LEU A 517 5.39 20.16 -42.20
C LEU A 517 6.17 18.97 -41.67
N LEU A 518 7.49 18.93 -41.84
CA LEU A 518 8.35 17.89 -41.26
C LEU A 518 8.42 18.00 -39.73
N ALA A 519 8.41 19.21 -39.17
CA ALA A 519 8.29 19.43 -37.73
C ALA A 519 6.97 18.90 -37.18
N LEU A 520 5.85 19.17 -37.87
CA LEU A 520 4.55 18.59 -37.55
C LEU A 520 4.59 17.07 -37.63
N GLY A 521 5.15 16.51 -38.71
CA GLY A 521 5.35 15.07 -38.86
C GLY A 521 6.13 14.47 -37.70
N TYR A 522 7.23 15.12 -37.28
CA TYR A 522 8.06 14.71 -36.14
C TYR A 522 7.26 14.70 -34.83
N SER A 523 6.54 15.79 -34.54
CA SER A 523 5.70 15.91 -33.35
C SER A 523 4.56 14.87 -33.33
N LEU A 524 3.92 14.60 -34.47
CA LEU A 524 2.91 13.57 -34.60
C LEU A 524 3.51 12.16 -34.47
N GLY A 525 4.71 11.95 -35.01
CA GLY A 525 5.49 10.73 -34.82
C GLY A 525 5.75 10.44 -33.35
N ILE A 526 6.16 11.45 -32.57
CA ILE A 526 6.32 11.34 -31.12
C ILE A 526 4.99 11.03 -30.45
N ALA A 527 3.89 11.71 -30.83
CA ALA A 527 2.56 11.46 -30.28
C ALA A 527 2.09 10.01 -30.51
N VAL A 528 2.29 9.48 -31.72
CA VAL A 528 1.98 8.09 -32.06
C VAL A 528 2.85 7.13 -31.26
N ALA A 529 4.16 7.38 -31.18
CA ALA A 529 5.08 6.54 -30.42
C ALA A 529 4.76 6.57 -28.91
N ALA A 530 4.36 7.72 -28.37
CA ALA A 530 3.92 7.89 -26.99
C ALA A 530 2.68 7.04 -26.67
N VAL A 531 1.63 7.12 -27.50
CA VAL A 531 0.39 6.35 -27.28
C VAL A 531 0.63 4.85 -27.47
N GLN A 532 1.45 4.46 -28.44
CA GLN A 532 1.84 3.06 -28.62
C GLN A 532 2.66 2.54 -27.44
N GLY A 533 3.61 3.34 -26.95
CA GLY A 533 4.41 3.03 -25.76
C GLY A 533 3.55 2.88 -24.51
N ALA A 534 2.66 3.84 -24.28
CA ALA A 534 1.68 3.83 -23.19
C ALA A 534 0.80 2.57 -23.23
N ARG A 535 0.34 2.16 -24.43
CA ARG A 535 -0.43 0.93 -24.61
C ARG A 535 0.40 -0.32 -24.30
N ARG A 536 1.59 -0.45 -24.91
CA ARG A 536 2.45 -1.64 -24.75
C ARG A 536 2.94 -1.80 -23.32
N GLY A 537 3.46 -0.73 -22.72
CA GLY A 537 3.98 -0.75 -21.36
C GLY A 537 2.90 -1.08 -20.32
N PHE A 538 1.70 -0.52 -20.47
CA PHE A 538 0.59 -0.85 -19.59
C PHE A 538 0.09 -2.29 -19.78
N LEU A 539 -0.04 -2.76 -21.03
CA LEU A 539 -0.50 -4.12 -21.31
C LEU A 539 0.48 -5.18 -20.80
N SER A 540 1.79 -4.96 -20.97
CA SER A 540 2.81 -5.87 -20.44
C SER A 540 2.78 -5.92 -18.91
N LEU A 541 2.62 -4.77 -18.27
CA LEU A 541 2.47 -4.67 -16.82
C LEU A 541 1.20 -5.37 -16.32
N ALA A 542 0.06 -5.11 -16.99
CA ALA A 542 -1.22 -5.72 -16.65
C ALA A 542 -1.22 -7.23 -16.88
N SER A 543 -0.56 -7.72 -17.94
CA SER A 543 -0.40 -9.15 -18.17
C SER A 543 0.49 -9.79 -17.11
N ALA A 544 1.64 -9.18 -16.77
CA ALA A 544 2.53 -9.72 -15.75
C ALA A 544 1.80 -9.81 -14.39
N PHE A 545 1.04 -8.78 -14.04
CA PHE A 545 0.26 -8.74 -12.81
C PHE A 545 -0.84 -9.82 -12.75
N LEU A 546 -1.58 -10.02 -13.85
CA LEU A 546 -2.65 -11.02 -13.91
C LEU A 546 -2.13 -12.46 -13.92
N HIS A 547 -0.97 -12.71 -14.53
CA HIS A 547 -0.39 -14.06 -14.57
C HIS A 547 0.44 -14.41 -13.33
N ALA A 548 0.89 -13.42 -12.54
CA ALA A 548 1.63 -13.64 -11.29
C ALA A 548 0.94 -14.68 -10.38
N PRO A 549 1.63 -15.71 -9.84
CA PRO A 549 1.00 -16.73 -8.99
C PRO A 549 0.45 -16.13 -7.69
N LEU A 550 -0.48 -16.82 -7.02
CA LEU A 550 -1.03 -16.34 -5.72
C LEU A 550 0.05 -16.12 -4.66
N VAL A 551 1.14 -16.89 -4.67
CA VAL A 551 2.31 -16.67 -3.80
C VAL A 551 2.86 -15.25 -3.87
N PHE A 552 2.84 -14.64 -5.06
CA PHE A 552 3.27 -13.26 -5.23
C PHE A 552 2.41 -12.29 -4.40
N PHE A 553 1.15 -12.65 -4.15
CA PHE A 553 0.17 -11.90 -3.38
C PHE A 553 0.01 -12.38 -1.93
N ASP A 554 0.28 -13.64 -1.63
CA ASP A 554 0.00 -14.32 -0.34
C ASP A 554 1.06 -14.09 0.75
N ALA A 555 1.99 -13.13 0.58
CA ALA A 555 3.05 -12.83 1.55
C ALA A 555 2.57 -12.18 2.87
N PHE A 556 1.37 -12.53 3.34
CA PHE A 556 0.69 -11.93 4.49
C PHE A 556 1.02 -12.55 5.86
N GLY A 557 1.88 -13.57 5.94
CA GLY A 557 2.26 -14.21 7.21
C GLY A 557 3.59 -13.70 7.78
N ALA A 558 3.54 -12.84 8.80
CA ALA A 558 4.71 -12.31 9.50
C ALA A 558 5.45 -13.33 10.39
N GLY A 559 4.84 -14.49 10.67
CA GLY A 559 5.40 -15.53 11.54
C GLY A 559 6.36 -16.50 10.84
N SER A 560 7.38 -16.92 11.59
CA SER A 560 8.44 -17.90 11.31
C SER A 560 9.62 -17.45 10.42
N GLY A 561 10.71 -17.07 11.11
CA GLY A 561 12.08 -17.55 10.92
C GLY A 561 12.87 -17.25 9.64
N ARG A 562 12.26 -16.98 8.48
CA ARG A 562 12.99 -16.88 7.19
C ARG A 562 12.74 -15.55 6.49
N ALA A 563 13.20 -14.49 7.14
CA ALA A 563 12.95 -13.10 6.74
C ALA A 563 13.56 -12.70 5.39
N ARG A 564 14.66 -13.32 4.93
CA ARG A 564 15.39 -12.85 3.73
C ARG A 564 14.66 -13.13 2.41
N SER A 565 13.96 -14.25 2.31
CA SER A 565 13.27 -14.61 1.07
C SER A 565 11.87 -14.01 0.95
N LYS A 566 11.11 -13.95 2.06
CA LYS A 566 9.86 -13.19 2.14
C LYS A 566 10.08 -11.70 1.80
N ARG A 567 11.23 -11.13 2.16
CA ARG A 567 11.63 -9.76 1.77
C ARG A 567 11.76 -9.58 0.26
N LEU A 568 12.23 -10.59 -0.49
CA LEU A 568 12.44 -10.47 -1.95
C LEU A 568 11.12 -10.44 -2.72
N SER A 569 10.17 -11.34 -2.39
CA SER A 569 8.85 -11.36 -3.03
C SER A 569 8.02 -10.13 -2.66
N LEU A 570 8.07 -9.69 -1.40
CA LEU A 570 7.45 -8.44 -0.94
C LEU A 570 8.08 -7.22 -1.62
N SER A 571 9.40 -7.16 -1.78
CA SER A 571 10.08 -6.05 -2.47
C SER A 571 9.62 -5.96 -3.92
N ARG A 572 9.61 -7.08 -4.66
CA ARG A 572 9.19 -7.11 -6.07
C ARG A 572 7.71 -6.78 -6.25
N ARG A 573 6.84 -7.23 -5.33
CA ARG A 573 5.43 -6.83 -5.30
C ARG A 573 5.29 -5.32 -5.09
N ARG A 574 6.01 -4.76 -4.11
CA ARG A 574 6.00 -3.32 -3.83
C ARG A 574 6.48 -2.50 -5.01
N GLU A 575 7.55 -2.92 -5.68
CA GLU A 575 8.02 -2.26 -6.90
C GLU A 575 6.91 -2.18 -7.95
N LEU A 576 6.19 -3.29 -8.14
CA LEU A 576 5.12 -3.37 -9.13
C LEU A 576 3.86 -2.58 -8.70
N GLU A 577 3.47 -2.63 -7.42
CA GLU A 577 2.40 -1.80 -6.85
C GLU A 577 2.76 -0.31 -6.89
N ARG A 578 4.01 0.07 -6.61
CA ARG A 578 4.51 1.44 -6.72
C ARG A 578 4.37 1.97 -8.13
N VAL A 579 4.73 1.19 -9.15
CA VAL A 579 4.58 1.59 -10.57
C VAL A 579 3.11 1.89 -10.92
N TYR A 580 2.16 1.15 -10.34
CA TYR A 580 0.72 1.38 -10.54
C TYR A 580 0.15 2.56 -9.72
N THR A 581 0.61 2.75 -8.49
CA THR A 581 0.01 3.66 -7.51
C THR A 581 0.68 5.03 -7.45
N ASN A 582 2.01 5.09 -7.59
CA ASN A 582 2.72 6.34 -7.77
C ASN A 582 2.50 6.82 -9.21
N LYS A 583 2.40 8.13 -9.40
CA LYS A 583 2.15 8.81 -10.69
C LYS A 583 3.22 8.58 -11.78
N ASP A 584 4.05 7.54 -11.62
CA ASP A 584 5.13 7.11 -12.47
C ASP A 584 4.63 6.67 -13.85
N LEU A 585 3.52 5.91 -13.92
CA LEU A 585 2.89 5.55 -15.19
C LEU A 585 2.40 6.80 -15.95
N THR A 586 1.80 7.75 -15.23
CA THR A 586 1.37 9.02 -15.83
C THR A 586 2.56 9.82 -16.37
N ALA A 587 3.70 9.82 -15.65
CA ALA A 587 4.92 10.47 -16.12
C ALA A 587 5.46 9.80 -17.40
N LEU A 588 5.46 8.47 -17.46
CA LEU A 588 5.88 7.69 -18.63
C LEU A 588 4.96 7.91 -19.84
N ASP A 589 3.65 8.03 -19.62
CA ASP A 589 2.64 8.16 -20.69
C ASP A 589 2.59 9.58 -21.29
N THR A 590 2.83 10.61 -20.47
CA THR A 590 2.60 12.02 -20.87
C THR A 590 3.87 12.85 -20.95
N ARG A 591 4.78 12.74 -19.98
CA ARG A 591 5.91 13.68 -19.85
C ARG A 591 7.20 13.19 -20.49
N VAL A 592 7.54 11.91 -20.33
CA VAL A 592 8.76 11.33 -20.90
C VAL A 592 8.82 11.43 -22.43
N PRO A 593 7.74 11.12 -23.19
CA PRO A 593 7.78 11.22 -24.65
C PRO A 593 7.96 12.66 -25.13
N LEU A 594 7.28 13.61 -24.49
CA LEU A 594 7.39 15.03 -24.79
C LEU A 594 8.80 15.55 -24.49
N ALA A 595 9.37 15.20 -23.33
CA ALA A 595 10.70 15.63 -22.92
C ALA A 595 11.81 15.07 -23.82
N ILE A 596 11.75 13.79 -24.19
CA ILE A 596 12.73 13.18 -25.11
C ILE A 596 12.61 13.79 -26.50
N GLY A 597 11.38 13.98 -26.99
CA GLY A 597 11.12 14.65 -28.27
C GLY A 597 11.67 16.07 -28.30
N ALA A 598 11.39 16.86 -27.26
CA ALA A 598 11.92 18.21 -27.11
C ALA A 598 13.46 18.21 -27.00
N MET A 599 14.05 17.30 -26.23
CA MET A 599 15.49 17.19 -26.06
C MET A 599 16.20 16.84 -27.37
N LEU A 600 15.67 15.88 -28.14
CA LEU A 600 16.22 15.52 -29.45
C LEU A 600 16.12 16.69 -30.44
N ALA A 601 14.99 17.40 -30.47
CA ALA A 601 14.80 18.57 -31.32
C ALA A 601 15.75 19.73 -30.95
N LEU A 602 15.87 20.04 -29.66
CA LEU A 602 16.78 21.07 -29.14
C LEU A 602 18.25 20.68 -29.33
N GLY A 603 18.60 19.41 -29.12
CA GLY A 603 19.95 18.91 -29.33
C GLY A 603 20.35 18.94 -30.80
N ALA A 604 19.45 18.57 -31.71
CA ALA A 604 19.72 18.63 -33.15
C ALA A 604 19.82 20.07 -33.67
N SER A 605 18.99 20.99 -33.18
CA SER A 605 19.07 22.40 -33.58
C SER A 605 20.34 23.09 -33.08
N THR A 606 20.74 22.85 -31.83
CA THR A 606 22.00 23.38 -31.27
C THR A 606 23.22 22.81 -31.99
N LEU A 607 23.21 21.51 -32.31
CA LEU A 607 24.27 20.88 -33.12
C LEU A 607 24.34 21.53 -34.51
N THR A 608 23.21 21.75 -35.15
CA THR A 608 23.15 22.38 -36.48
C THR A 608 23.71 23.80 -36.44
N ALA A 609 23.32 24.63 -35.46
CA ALA A 609 23.81 25.99 -35.28
C ALA A 609 25.33 26.06 -34.98
N LEU A 610 25.85 25.12 -34.18
CA LEU A 610 27.29 25.04 -33.91
C LEU A 610 28.09 24.60 -35.14
N LEU A 611 27.57 23.63 -35.91
CA LEU A 611 28.21 23.16 -37.14
C LEU A 611 28.22 24.22 -38.23
N THR A 612 27.14 25.00 -38.37
CA THR A 612 27.10 26.12 -39.33
C THR A 612 28.05 27.24 -38.93
N ALA A 613 28.07 27.61 -37.64
CA ALA A 613 29.04 28.58 -37.12
C ALA A 613 30.48 28.13 -37.36
N ALA A 614 30.79 26.85 -37.11
CA ALA A 614 32.12 26.28 -37.38
C ALA A 614 32.46 26.26 -38.88
N ALA A 615 31.51 25.88 -39.75
CA ALA A 615 31.72 25.85 -41.18
C ALA A 615 31.99 27.25 -41.78
N VAL A 616 31.28 28.28 -41.30
CA VAL A 616 31.48 29.65 -41.76
C VAL A 616 32.78 30.25 -41.22
N THR A 617 33.12 29.99 -39.96
CA THR A 617 34.35 30.51 -39.32
C THR A 617 35.64 29.80 -39.77
N ARG A 618 35.53 28.67 -40.50
CA ARG A 618 36.65 27.89 -41.08
C ARG A 618 37.71 27.56 -40.02
N TYR A 619 38.95 28.03 -40.19
CA TYR A 619 40.06 27.75 -39.29
C TYR A 619 39.89 28.38 -37.90
N TYR A 620 39.10 29.45 -37.77
CA TYR A 620 38.78 30.06 -36.48
C TYR A 620 37.82 29.22 -35.63
N ALA A 621 37.20 28.17 -36.19
CA ALA A 621 36.36 27.24 -35.44
C ALA A 621 37.12 26.55 -34.28
N VAL A 622 38.46 26.45 -34.38
CA VAL A 622 39.30 25.95 -33.28
C VAL A 622 39.12 26.77 -31.99
N LEU A 623 38.81 28.07 -32.11
CA LEU A 623 38.54 28.95 -30.96
C LEU A 623 37.22 28.61 -30.25
N LEU A 624 36.29 27.90 -30.90
CA LEU A 624 35.03 27.45 -30.28
C LEU A 624 35.24 26.21 -29.40
N ALA A 625 36.23 25.36 -29.71
CA ALA A 625 36.50 24.12 -28.98
C ALA A 625 36.69 24.31 -27.45
N PRO A 626 37.50 25.28 -26.96
CA PRO A 626 37.64 25.50 -25.52
C PRO A 626 36.33 25.98 -24.86
N VAL A 627 35.50 26.76 -25.56
CA VAL A 627 34.21 27.23 -25.02
C VAL A 627 33.21 26.09 -24.92
N VAL A 628 33.16 25.21 -25.93
CA VAL A 628 32.35 23.98 -25.90
C VAL A 628 32.80 23.06 -24.77
N TYR A 629 34.11 22.94 -24.53
CA TYR A 629 34.64 22.19 -23.39
C TYR A 629 34.19 22.79 -22.05
N MET A 630 34.30 24.11 -21.87
CA MET A 630 33.84 24.82 -20.66
C MET A 630 32.34 24.59 -20.42
N TYR A 631 31.54 24.62 -21.48
CA TYR A 631 30.10 24.33 -21.41
C TYR A 631 29.83 22.89 -20.94
N VAL A 632 30.51 21.89 -21.52
CA VAL A 632 30.36 20.48 -21.11
C VAL A 632 30.75 20.29 -19.65
N GLN A 633 31.80 20.96 -19.17
CA GLN A 633 32.19 20.88 -17.77
C GLN A 633 31.17 21.54 -16.84
N ALA A 634 30.65 22.72 -17.20
CA ALA A 634 29.58 23.36 -16.42
C ALA A 634 28.32 22.48 -16.35
N ALA A 635 27.94 21.85 -17.47
CA ALA A 635 26.81 20.91 -17.50
C ALA A 635 27.07 19.69 -16.61
N ARG A 636 28.27 19.09 -16.63
CA ARG A 636 28.62 17.95 -15.77
C ARG A 636 28.56 18.29 -14.29
N ILE A 637 29.09 19.46 -13.91
CA ILE A 637 29.08 19.96 -12.52
C ILE A 637 27.64 20.21 -12.05
N TYR A 638 26.79 20.78 -12.92
CA TYR A 638 25.38 21.06 -12.61
C TYR A 638 24.52 19.79 -12.47
N LEU A 639 24.72 18.80 -13.34
CA LEU A 639 23.76 17.70 -13.50
C LEU A 639 23.61 16.82 -12.27
N ARG A 640 24.70 16.56 -11.55
CA ARG A 640 24.69 15.75 -10.32
C ARG A 640 23.85 16.41 -9.21
N PRO A 641 24.18 17.62 -8.73
CA PRO A 641 23.42 18.27 -7.66
C PRO A 641 21.99 18.60 -8.09
N ALA A 642 21.74 19.00 -9.34
CA ALA A 642 20.38 19.28 -9.81
C ALA A 642 19.47 18.03 -9.74
N ARG A 643 20.00 16.86 -10.11
CA ARG A 643 19.26 15.59 -10.01
C ARG A 643 18.99 15.20 -8.56
N ASP A 644 20.02 15.30 -7.72
CA ASP A 644 19.93 14.85 -6.33
C ASP A 644 18.97 15.76 -5.53
N LEU A 645 18.99 17.08 -5.77
CA LEU A 645 18.03 18.03 -5.18
C LEU A 645 16.59 17.77 -5.64
N LEU A 646 16.36 17.52 -6.94
CA LEU A 646 15.03 17.17 -7.45
C LEU A 646 14.47 15.91 -6.79
N HIS A 647 15.34 14.95 -6.44
CA HIS A 647 14.94 13.75 -5.71
C HIS A 647 14.60 14.06 -4.26
N LEU A 648 15.49 14.74 -3.52
CA LEU A 648 15.29 15.13 -2.13
C LEU A 648 14.04 15.99 -1.92
N GLU A 649 13.82 16.98 -2.80
CA GLU A 649 12.64 17.84 -2.76
C GLU A 649 11.35 17.04 -2.96
N ARG A 650 11.34 16.07 -3.88
CA ARG A 650 10.16 15.24 -4.16
C ARG A 650 9.87 14.29 -3.00
N THR A 651 10.88 13.67 -2.42
CA THR A 651 10.72 12.74 -1.28
C THR A 651 10.25 13.49 -0.04
N ALA A 652 10.88 14.61 0.31
CA ALA A 652 10.47 15.44 1.44
C ALA A 652 9.02 15.95 1.29
N ARG A 653 8.65 16.46 0.10
CA ARG A 653 7.28 16.91 -0.16
C ARG A 653 6.25 15.76 -0.13
N GLN A 654 6.63 14.57 -0.58
CA GLN A 654 5.76 13.40 -0.50
C GLN A 654 5.55 12.95 0.95
N ALA A 655 6.61 12.97 1.77
CA ALA A 655 6.51 12.70 3.21
C ALA A 655 5.59 13.70 3.90
N ALA A 656 5.73 15.00 3.63
CA ALA A 656 4.85 16.03 4.18
C ALA A 656 3.37 15.80 3.84
N ARG A 657 3.06 15.42 2.58
CA ARG A 657 1.68 15.11 2.16
C ARG A 657 1.13 13.85 2.83
N ARG A 658 1.94 12.80 3.00
CA ARG A 658 1.54 11.57 3.69
C ARG A 658 1.25 11.85 5.17
N HIS A 659 2.15 12.57 5.85
CA HIS A 659 1.96 12.97 7.24
C HIS A 659 0.68 13.79 7.43
N ALA A 660 0.40 14.75 6.54
CA ALA A 660 -0.84 15.52 6.57
C ALA A 660 -2.09 14.65 6.38
N ALA A 661 -2.06 13.70 5.43
CA ALA A 661 -3.18 12.79 5.20
C ALA A 661 -3.44 11.85 6.39
N GLU A 662 -2.39 11.29 7.00
CA GLU A 662 -2.50 10.45 8.20
C GLU A 662 -3.03 11.25 9.39
N THR A 663 -2.52 12.47 9.59
CA THR A 663 -2.97 13.37 10.66
C THR A 663 -4.44 13.74 10.50
N LEU A 664 -4.89 14.03 9.27
CA LEU A 664 -6.28 14.37 9.00
C LEU A 664 -7.22 13.18 9.26
N ALA A 665 -6.80 11.96 8.93
CA ALA A 665 -7.54 10.75 9.27
C ALA A 665 -7.63 10.51 10.80
N GLY A 666 -6.62 10.92 11.55
CA GLY A 666 -6.53 10.78 13.00
C GLY A 666 -6.83 12.04 13.81
N ALA A 667 -7.40 13.09 13.21
CA ALA A 667 -7.45 14.43 13.80
C ALA A 667 -8.13 14.45 15.18
N ARG A 668 -9.20 13.66 15.36
CA ARG A 668 -9.92 13.52 16.64
C ARG A 668 -9.02 12.93 17.73
N VAL A 669 -8.22 11.92 17.39
CA VAL A 669 -7.27 11.30 18.32
C VAL A 669 -6.20 12.32 18.69
N VAL A 670 -5.58 12.97 17.70
CA VAL A 670 -4.55 14.00 17.93
C VAL A 670 -5.04 15.11 18.86
N ARG A 671 -6.29 15.59 18.69
CA ARG A 671 -6.89 16.61 19.56
C ARG A 671 -7.22 16.10 20.95
N ALA A 672 -7.72 14.87 21.09
CA ALA A 672 -8.11 14.31 22.37
C ALA A 672 -6.94 14.15 23.36
N PHE A 673 -5.73 13.87 22.86
CA PHE A 673 -4.51 13.82 23.69
C PHE A 673 -3.98 15.23 24.09
N GLY A 674 -4.64 16.31 23.67
CA GLY A 674 -4.37 17.68 24.12
C GLY A 674 -3.50 18.55 23.20
N LEU A 675 -3.39 19.84 23.54
CA LEU A 675 -2.72 20.86 22.73
C LEU A 675 -1.23 20.61 22.54
N ALA A 676 -0.53 20.08 23.54
CA ALA A 676 0.89 19.74 23.43
C ALA A 676 1.13 18.72 22.30
N HIS A 677 0.23 17.75 22.15
CA HIS A 677 0.31 16.76 21.10
C HIS A 677 -0.03 17.34 19.72
N LEU A 678 -1.00 18.26 19.65
CA LEU A 678 -1.30 19.01 18.43
C LEU A 678 -0.09 19.83 17.97
N HIS A 679 0.53 20.60 18.86
CA HIS A 679 1.74 21.37 18.57
C HIS A 679 2.90 20.48 18.10
N ARG A 680 3.08 19.30 18.70
CA ARG A 680 4.05 18.29 18.24
C ARG A 680 3.80 17.89 16.79
N VAL A 681 2.56 17.55 16.43
CA VAL A 681 2.22 17.09 15.07
C VAL A 681 2.39 18.22 14.04
N LEU A 682 2.04 19.45 14.42
CA LEU A 682 2.25 20.65 13.60
C LEU A 682 3.74 20.96 13.42
N GLY A 683 4.54 20.95 14.49
CA GLY A 683 5.98 21.19 14.45
C GLY A 683 6.70 20.19 13.54
N HIS A 684 6.34 18.90 13.61
CA HIS A 684 6.86 17.90 12.69
C HIS A 684 6.45 18.17 11.23
N HIS A 685 5.21 18.61 10.99
CA HIS A 685 4.76 18.98 9.65
C HIS A 685 5.52 20.19 9.09
N PHE A 686 5.73 21.23 9.90
CA PHE A 686 6.51 22.41 9.50
C PHE A 686 7.96 22.05 9.21
N TRP A 687 8.58 21.20 10.02
CA TRP A 687 9.94 20.72 9.75
C TRP A 687 10.05 19.98 8.40
N LEU A 688 9.08 19.11 8.06
CA LEU A 688 9.04 18.43 6.76
C LEU A 688 8.87 19.43 5.60
N LEU A 689 8.07 20.48 5.78
CA LEU A 689 7.91 21.55 4.80
C LEU A 689 9.18 22.38 4.65
N ASP A 690 9.87 22.72 5.74
CA ASP A 690 11.11 23.49 5.73
C ASP A 690 12.23 22.73 5.00
N VAL A 691 12.34 21.42 5.21
CA VAL A 691 13.28 20.57 4.46
C VAL A 691 12.95 20.62 2.96
N ALA A 692 11.69 20.43 2.58
CA ALA A 692 11.28 20.48 1.18
C ALA A 692 11.48 21.87 0.55
N ALA A 693 11.23 22.94 1.30
CA ALA A 693 11.39 24.32 0.86
C ALA A 693 12.87 24.69 0.70
N ARG A 694 13.73 24.27 1.64
CA ARG A 694 15.19 24.42 1.55
C ARG A 694 15.74 23.77 0.29
N ASP A 695 15.35 22.52 0.02
CA ASP A 695 15.86 21.78 -1.14
C ASP A 695 15.36 22.40 -2.46
N ALA A 696 14.09 22.87 -2.49
CA ALA A 696 13.55 23.63 -3.63
C ALA A 696 14.29 24.96 -3.85
N HIS A 697 14.61 25.68 -2.78
CA HIS A 697 15.33 26.95 -2.85
C HIS A 697 16.77 26.77 -3.36
N LEU A 698 17.46 25.73 -2.88
CA LEU A 698 18.77 25.34 -3.40
C LEU A 698 18.70 24.98 -4.90
N GLY A 699 17.64 24.30 -5.33
CA GLY A 699 17.39 24.01 -6.74
C GLY A 699 17.34 25.29 -7.60
N LEU A 700 16.61 26.31 -7.14
CA LEU A 700 16.53 27.61 -7.82
C LEU A 700 17.91 28.28 -7.99
N HIS A 701 18.75 28.27 -6.94
CA HIS A 701 20.09 28.86 -6.99
C HIS A 701 21.00 28.16 -8.00
N ILE A 702 20.93 26.83 -8.05
CA ILE A 702 21.71 26.03 -9.00
C ILE A 702 21.23 26.26 -10.45
N ASP A 703 19.91 26.41 -10.66
CA ASP A 703 19.33 26.77 -11.95
C ASP A 703 19.81 28.15 -12.43
N GLN A 704 19.88 29.13 -11.53
CA GLN A 704 20.38 30.46 -11.82
C GLN A 704 21.89 30.46 -12.10
N TRP A 705 22.67 29.69 -11.33
CA TRP A 705 24.10 29.51 -11.58
C TRP A 705 24.37 28.98 -12.99
N LEU A 706 23.62 27.95 -13.42
CA LEU A 706 23.77 27.40 -14.76
C LEU A 706 23.41 28.43 -15.83
N ALA A 707 22.27 29.12 -15.66
CA ALA A 707 21.81 30.13 -16.62
C ALA A 707 22.89 31.20 -16.85
N LEU A 708 23.43 31.77 -15.76
CA LEU A 708 24.46 32.80 -15.83
C LEU A 708 25.74 32.31 -16.52
N ARG A 709 26.18 31.08 -16.24
CA ARG A 709 27.38 30.50 -16.87
C ARG A 709 27.17 30.22 -18.35
N VAL A 710 26.04 29.62 -18.71
CA VAL A 710 25.73 29.26 -20.11
C VAL A 710 25.57 30.53 -20.96
N GLN A 711 24.89 31.55 -20.45
CA GLN A 711 24.74 32.85 -21.14
C GLN A 711 26.10 33.56 -21.29
N LEU A 712 26.98 33.51 -20.30
CA LEU A 712 28.33 34.06 -20.42
C LEU A 712 29.13 33.33 -21.52
N TYR A 713 29.06 32.00 -21.59
CA TYR A 713 29.73 31.23 -22.64
C TYR A 713 29.12 31.46 -24.02
N GLY A 714 27.80 31.60 -24.11
CA GLY A 714 27.09 31.98 -25.33
C GLY A 714 27.55 33.35 -25.86
N ALA A 715 27.65 34.36 -24.99
CA ALA A 715 28.18 35.67 -25.33
C ALA A 715 29.63 35.60 -25.85
N VAL A 716 30.48 34.72 -25.29
CA VAL A 716 31.84 34.49 -25.79
C VAL A 716 31.82 33.84 -27.19
N ILE A 717 30.95 32.87 -27.45
CA ILE A 717 30.77 32.27 -28.79
C ILE A 717 30.38 33.34 -29.80
N VAL A 718 29.37 34.16 -29.47
CA VAL A 718 28.93 35.29 -30.30
C VAL A 718 30.08 36.27 -30.55
N GLY A 719 30.86 36.59 -29.51
CA GLY A 719 32.05 37.44 -29.60
C GLY A 719 33.13 36.91 -30.54
N ILE A 720 33.42 35.60 -30.49
CA ILE A 720 34.41 34.94 -31.37
C ILE A 720 33.92 34.95 -32.82
N VAL A 721 32.65 34.58 -33.05
CA VAL A 721 32.06 34.57 -34.41
C VAL A 721 32.00 35.99 -34.97
N ALA A 722 31.65 36.98 -34.16
CA ALA A 722 31.67 38.39 -34.57
C ALA A 722 33.07 38.89 -34.89
N ALA A 723 34.05 38.69 -33.99
CA ALA A 723 35.42 39.14 -34.19
C ALA A 723 36.05 38.52 -35.45
N SER A 724 35.91 37.21 -35.64
CA SER A 724 36.39 36.52 -36.85
C SER A 724 35.67 36.98 -38.12
N SER A 725 34.35 37.23 -38.04
CA SER A 725 33.57 37.76 -39.17
C SER A 725 34.00 39.17 -39.57
N PHE A 726 34.16 40.09 -38.61
CA PHE A 726 34.46 41.51 -38.87
C PHE A 726 35.94 41.79 -39.16
N LEU A 727 36.87 41.10 -38.51
CA LEU A 727 38.31 41.43 -38.63
C LEU A 727 38.94 40.81 -39.88
N THR A 728 38.57 39.57 -40.22
CA THR A 728 39.34 38.78 -41.21
C THR A 728 38.45 38.25 -42.33
N LEU A 729 37.31 37.64 -42.01
CA LEU A 729 36.47 36.96 -43.01
C LEU A 729 35.68 37.92 -43.90
N ARG A 730 35.50 39.20 -43.51
CA ARG A 730 34.84 40.25 -44.32
C ARG A 730 35.42 40.45 -45.72
N TYR A 731 36.68 40.07 -45.94
CA TYR A 731 37.36 40.20 -47.22
C TYR A 731 37.20 38.96 -48.11
N THR A 732 36.77 37.83 -47.54
CA THR A 732 36.74 36.52 -48.20
C THR A 732 35.34 35.93 -48.37
N LEU A 733 34.38 36.34 -47.53
CA LEU A 733 33.01 35.84 -47.52
C LEU A 733 32.04 36.99 -47.79
N SER A 734 30.87 36.66 -48.37
CA SER A 734 29.81 37.63 -48.58
C SER A 734 29.20 38.07 -47.24
N ALA A 735 28.69 39.31 -47.20
CA ALA A 735 28.05 39.86 -46.00
C ALA A 735 26.83 39.03 -45.54
N SER A 736 26.14 38.33 -46.44
CA SER A 736 25.00 37.49 -46.10
C SER A 736 25.38 36.21 -45.37
N VAL A 737 26.48 35.56 -45.75
CA VAL A 737 26.98 34.34 -45.06
C VAL A 737 27.53 34.68 -43.68
N LEU A 738 28.20 35.84 -43.54
CA LEU A 738 28.67 36.34 -42.24
C LEU A 738 27.50 36.70 -41.31
N ALA A 739 26.44 37.32 -41.85
CA ALA A 739 25.24 37.63 -41.09
C ALA A 739 24.48 36.36 -40.64
N LEU A 740 24.46 35.32 -41.48
CA LEU A 740 23.90 34.01 -41.11
C LEU A 740 24.66 33.38 -39.93
N ALA A 741 26.01 33.39 -39.96
CA ALA A 741 26.79 32.84 -38.84
C ALA A 741 26.59 33.60 -37.52
N LEU A 742 26.44 34.93 -37.59
CA LEU A 742 26.08 35.74 -36.42
C LEU A 742 24.67 35.43 -35.90
N TYR A 743 23.70 35.24 -36.80
CA TYR A 743 22.36 34.81 -36.44
C TYR A 743 22.38 33.45 -35.74
N GLU A 744 23.06 32.44 -36.30
CA GLU A 744 23.18 31.12 -35.68
C GLU A 744 23.94 31.14 -34.33
N ALA A 745 24.92 32.02 -34.17
CA ALA A 745 25.59 32.20 -32.88
C ALA A 745 24.65 32.78 -31.81
N LEU A 746 23.79 33.74 -32.19
CA LEU A 746 22.78 34.32 -31.30
C LEU A 746 21.72 33.29 -30.86
N VAL A 747 21.42 32.32 -31.72
CA VAL A 747 20.50 31.22 -31.42
C VAL A 747 21.04 30.28 -30.35
N VAL A 748 22.35 30.07 -30.34
CA VAL A 748 23.02 29.29 -29.30
C VAL A 748 22.95 30.02 -27.95
N ASP A 749 23.09 31.35 -27.97
CA ASP A 749 23.02 32.22 -26.78
C ASP A 749 21.60 32.39 -26.22
N SER A 750 20.55 32.25 -27.04
CA SER A 750 19.14 32.48 -26.66
C SER A 750 18.52 31.40 -25.74
N GLY A 751 19.32 30.76 -24.87
CA GLY A 751 18.86 29.81 -23.84
C GLY A 751 18.57 28.38 -24.33
N THR A 752 18.92 28.03 -25.57
CA THR A 752 18.69 26.68 -26.13
C THR A 752 19.56 25.62 -25.44
N LEU A 753 20.82 25.93 -25.21
CA LEU A 753 21.77 25.10 -24.45
C LEU A 753 21.36 24.96 -22.98
N GLU A 754 20.97 26.05 -22.33
CA GLU A 754 20.44 26.05 -20.96
C GLU A 754 19.24 25.11 -20.84
N SER A 755 18.27 25.24 -21.76
CA SER A 755 17.07 24.41 -21.82
C SER A 755 17.42 22.93 -22.03
N LEU A 756 18.43 22.62 -22.86
CA LEU A 756 18.87 21.24 -23.09
C LEU A 756 19.37 20.57 -21.80
N VAL A 757 20.22 21.27 -21.04
CA VAL A 757 20.78 20.73 -19.78
C VAL A 757 19.71 20.64 -18.70
N ARG A 758 18.79 21.60 -18.63
CA ARG A 758 17.65 21.56 -17.69
C ARG A 758 16.68 20.43 -17.98
N VAL A 759 16.31 20.24 -19.26
CA VAL A 759 15.47 19.11 -19.68
C VAL A 759 16.16 17.79 -19.36
N TRP A 760 17.48 17.69 -19.57
CA TRP A 760 18.24 16.50 -19.19
C TRP A 760 18.27 16.26 -17.66
N ALA A 761 18.48 17.31 -16.86
CA ALA A 761 18.45 17.20 -15.40
C ALA A 761 17.08 16.74 -14.88
N TRP A 762 15.99 17.23 -15.48
CA TRP A 762 14.64 16.80 -15.16
C TRP A 762 14.33 15.38 -15.66
N LEU A 763 14.83 15.01 -16.85
CA LEU A 763 14.61 13.70 -17.48
C LEU A 763 15.41 12.60 -16.78
N SER A 764 16.63 12.88 -16.31
CA SER A 764 17.53 11.91 -15.68
C SER A 764 16.91 11.11 -14.52
N PRO A 765 16.18 11.70 -13.56
CA PRO A 765 15.52 10.93 -12.50
C PRO A 765 14.22 10.24 -12.95
N VAL A 766 13.65 10.63 -14.10
CA VAL A 766 12.37 10.10 -14.61
C VAL A 766 12.58 8.97 -15.61
N LEU A 767 13.64 9.01 -16.42
CA LEU A 767 13.96 8.00 -17.43
C LEU A 767 14.11 6.58 -16.86
N PRO A 768 14.72 6.36 -15.67
CA PRO A 768 14.80 5.06 -15.03
C PRO A 768 13.44 4.46 -14.68
N ILE A 769 12.34 5.23 -14.67
CA ILE A 769 10.99 4.67 -14.51
C ILE A 769 10.72 3.61 -15.58
N ALA A 770 11.13 3.83 -16.83
CA ALA A 770 10.96 2.84 -17.90
C ALA A 770 11.77 1.55 -17.66
N ALA A 771 12.98 1.67 -17.11
CA ALA A 771 13.79 0.52 -16.72
C ALA A 771 13.18 -0.21 -15.52
N ARG A 772 12.70 0.53 -14.52
CA ARG A 772 12.03 0.00 -13.32
C ARG A 772 10.73 -0.70 -13.66
N THR A 773 9.92 -0.16 -14.59
CA THR A 773 8.69 -0.85 -15.02
C THR A 773 9.01 -2.16 -15.72
N GLN A 774 10.03 -2.20 -16.58
CA GLN A 774 10.48 -3.45 -17.21
C GLN A 774 11.10 -4.42 -16.21
N ALA A 775 11.90 -3.95 -15.25
CA ALA A 775 12.48 -4.76 -14.21
C ALA A 775 11.40 -5.37 -13.30
N ALA A 776 10.38 -4.59 -12.93
CA ALA A 776 9.22 -5.06 -12.17
C ALA A 776 8.43 -6.11 -12.96
N VAL A 777 8.15 -5.87 -14.25
CA VAL A 777 7.51 -6.85 -15.15
C VAL A 777 8.31 -8.14 -15.20
N ARG A 778 9.61 -8.04 -15.47
CA ARG A 778 10.51 -9.20 -15.53
C ARG A 778 10.63 -9.91 -14.19
N GLY A 779 10.62 -9.17 -13.08
CA GLY A 779 10.63 -9.72 -11.73
C GLY A 779 9.38 -10.55 -11.45
N ALA A 780 8.21 -10.09 -11.89
CA ALA A 780 6.97 -10.86 -11.84
C ALA A 780 7.00 -12.07 -12.79
N GLU A 781 7.51 -11.90 -14.02
CA GLU A 781 7.66 -13.00 -14.98
C GLU A 781 8.61 -14.09 -14.46
N VAL A 782 9.76 -13.74 -13.90
CA VAL A 782 10.70 -14.70 -13.31
C VAL A 782 10.05 -15.47 -12.16
N ILE A 783 9.24 -14.81 -11.33
CA ILE A 783 8.48 -15.50 -10.27
C ILE A 783 7.43 -16.44 -10.87
N THR A 784 6.79 -16.04 -11.98
CA THR A 784 5.84 -16.91 -12.68
C THR A 784 6.54 -18.10 -13.33
N GLU A 785 7.72 -17.89 -13.92
CA GLU A 785 8.53 -18.91 -14.55
C GLU A 785 9.09 -19.88 -13.52
N SER A 786 9.56 -19.39 -12.36
CA SER A 786 10.02 -20.24 -11.27
C SER A 786 8.87 -21.04 -10.67
N ALA A 787 7.70 -20.42 -10.45
CA ALA A 787 6.52 -21.15 -10.02
C ALA A 787 6.06 -22.18 -11.07
N ALA A 788 6.12 -21.83 -12.36
CA ALA A 788 5.82 -22.77 -13.44
C ALA A 788 6.85 -23.91 -13.50
N TYR A 789 8.13 -23.62 -13.28
CA TYR A 789 9.19 -24.62 -13.21
C TYR A 789 8.97 -25.57 -12.04
N SER A 790 8.68 -25.06 -10.84
CA SER A 790 8.36 -25.88 -9.67
C SER A 790 7.10 -26.72 -9.92
N THR A 791 6.08 -26.18 -10.62
CA THR A 791 4.92 -26.98 -11.04
C THR A 791 5.29 -28.07 -12.04
N ALA A 792 6.21 -27.80 -12.97
CA ALA A 792 6.67 -28.76 -13.95
C ALA A 792 7.59 -29.82 -13.33
N ALA A 793 8.41 -29.45 -12.35
CA ALA A 793 9.26 -30.35 -11.57
C ALA A 793 8.42 -31.28 -10.68
N ALA A 794 7.40 -30.74 -9.98
CA ALA A 794 6.42 -31.54 -9.24
C ALA A 794 5.67 -32.51 -10.16
N ARG A 795 5.25 -32.06 -11.36
CA ARG A 795 4.65 -32.94 -12.40
C ARG A 795 5.61 -34.02 -12.93
N ARG A 796 6.93 -33.75 -12.95
CA ARG A 796 7.93 -34.75 -13.37
C ARG A 796 8.17 -35.81 -12.30
N ALA A 797 8.11 -35.44 -11.02
CA ALA A 797 8.25 -36.36 -9.90
C ALA A 797 7.11 -37.38 -9.82
N SER A 798 5.93 -37.10 -10.39
CA SER A 798 4.73 -37.94 -10.35
C SER A 798 4.36 -38.68 -11.67
N ALA A 799 5.28 -38.77 -12.65
CA ALA A 799 5.21 -39.34 -14.03
C ALA A 799 4.08 -40.37 -14.41
N PRO A 800 3.61 -40.48 -15.70
CA PRO A 800 4.34 -40.20 -16.95
C PRO A 800 3.67 -39.25 -17.98
N LEU A 801 4.51 -38.89 -18.95
CA LEU A 801 4.31 -38.07 -20.16
C LEU A 801 2.97 -38.29 -20.89
N THR A 802 2.03 -37.34 -20.78
CA THR A 802 1.23 -36.91 -21.93
C THR A 802 1.25 -35.38 -22.04
N PRO A 803 1.46 -34.79 -23.24
CA PRO A 803 1.69 -33.35 -23.39
C PRO A 803 0.40 -32.53 -23.51
N ASN A 804 -0.77 -33.14 -23.33
CA ASN A 804 -2.05 -32.50 -23.63
C ASN A 804 -2.83 -32.27 -22.34
N GLU A 805 -3.11 -31.00 -22.03
CA GLU A 805 -4.17 -30.65 -21.07
C GLU A 805 -5.43 -31.40 -21.47
N VAL A 806 -5.92 -32.28 -20.60
CA VAL A 806 -7.20 -32.94 -20.83
C VAL A 806 -8.25 -31.86 -20.64
N ASN A 807 -8.92 -31.45 -21.73
CA ASN A 807 -10.15 -30.68 -21.62
C ASN A 807 -11.26 -31.69 -21.37
N PRO A 808 -11.77 -31.82 -20.12
CA PRO A 808 -12.89 -32.70 -19.85
C PRO A 808 -14.13 -32.20 -20.60
N SER A 809 -15.18 -33.03 -20.66
CA SER A 809 -16.44 -32.64 -21.29
C SER A 809 -16.97 -31.33 -20.72
N LEU A 810 -17.76 -30.58 -21.51
CA LEU A 810 -18.36 -29.31 -21.10
C LEU A 810 -19.26 -29.44 -19.84
N SER A 811 -19.65 -30.66 -19.48
CA SER A 811 -20.48 -31.02 -18.34
C SER A 811 -19.70 -31.46 -17.09
N TRP A 812 -18.37 -31.50 -17.14
CA TRP A 812 -17.56 -31.91 -16.00
C TRP A 812 -17.48 -30.80 -14.93
N PRO A 813 -17.53 -31.13 -13.62
CA PRO A 813 -17.79 -32.44 -13.03
C PRO A 813 -19.29 -32.79 -13.06
N THR A 814 -19.64 -34.04 -13.34
CA THR A 814 -21.03 -34.51 -13.47
C THR A 814 -21.61 -35.10 -12.20
N LYS A 815 -20.79 -35.69 -11.33
CA LYS A 815 -21.24 -36.35 -10.09
C LYS A 815 -20.64 -35.70 -8.85
N GLY A 816 -19.41 -35.19 -8.92
CA GLY A 816 -18.72 -34.59 -7.78
C GLY A 816 -18.08 -35.61 -6.82
N ASP A 817 -17.70 -36.81 -7.30
CA ASP A 817 -16.90 -37.78 -6.52
C ASP A 817 -15.48 -37.24 -6.33
N LEU A 818 -15.06 -37.02 -5.09
CA LEU A 818 -13.78 -36.38 -4.74
C LEU A 818 -12.89 -37.34 -3.96
N ARG A 819 -11.64 -37.51 -4.39
CA ARG A 819 -10.69 -38.45 -3.79
C ARG A 819 -9.32 -37.82 -3.58
N PHE A 820 -8.83 -37.87 -2.36
CA PHE A 820 -7.46 -37.51 -1.96
C PHE A 820 -6.66 -38.80 -1.76
N ASP A 821 -5.56 -38.97 -2.50
CA ASP A 821 -4.65 -40.12 -2.42
C ASP A 821 -3.27 -39.65 -1.93
N ALA A 822 -2.93 -39.95 -0.68
CA ALA A 822 -1.63 -39.69 -0.03
C ALA A 822 -1.11 -38.25 -0.23
N VAL A 823 -2.01 -37.27 -0.11
CA VAL A 823 -1.74 -35.87 -0.42
C VAL A 823 -0.81 -35.26 0.62
N SER A 824 0.35 -34.81 0.14
CA SER A 824 1.28 -34.01 0.92
C SER A 824 1.40 -32.62 0.31
N PHE A 825 1.22 -31.61 1.15
CA PHE A 825 1.16 -30.21 0.72
C PHE A 825 2.08 -29.36 1.58
N ARG A 826 2.81 -28.45 0.95
CA ARG A 826 3.73 -27.51 1.59
C ARG A 826 3.22 -26.10 1.36
N ASP A 827 3.21 -25.28 2.42
CA ASP A 827 2.88 -23.86 2.24
C ASP A 827 3.98 -23.16 1.40
N PRO A 828 3.61 -22.49 0.30
CA PRO A 828 4.53 -21.85 -0.65
C PRO A 828 5.42 -20.76 -0.06
N ALA A 829 5.08 -20.15 1.09
CA ALA A 829 5.94 -19.15 1.73
C ALA A 829 7.35 -19.69 2.07
N ALA A 830 7.51 -21.01 2.00
CA ALA A 830 8.75 -21.70 2.33
C ALA A 830 9.34 -22.56 1.19
N ALA A 831 8.57 -22.91 0.13
CA ALA A 831 9.01 -23.82 -0.94
C ALA A 831 9.74 -23.15 -2.12
N ILE A 832 9.34 -21.95 -2.55
CA ILE A 832 9.95 -21.22 -3.68
C ILE A 832 11.35 -20.69 -3.35
N VAL A 833 11.75 -20.82 -2.09
CA VAL A 833 12.99 -20.28 -1.55
C VAL A 833 14.15 -21.24 -1.71
N ASP A 834 13.94 -22.55 -1.49
CA ASP A 834 15.00 -23.57 -1.56
C ASP A 834 15.64 -23.61 -2.96
N GLU A 835 14.86 -23.57 -4.04
CA GLU A 835 15.39 -23.55 -5.41
C GLU A 835 16.18 -22.27 -5.73
N LEU A 836 15.82 -21.13 -5.11
CA LEU A 836 16.57 -19.89 -5.28
C LEU A 836 17.81 -19.85 -4.37
N THR A 837 17.79 -20.46 -3.19
CA THR A 837 18.97 -20.55 -2.31
C THR A 837 20.01 -21.53 -2.83
N ASP A 838 19.59 -22.63 -3.46
CA ASP A 838 20.50 -23.57 -4.14
C ASP A 838 21.16 -22.93 -5.37
N MET A 839 20.46 -22.03 -6.07
CA MET A 839 21.01 -21.32 -7.22
C MET A 839 22.01 -20.22 -6.85
N PHE A 840 22.10 -19.84 -5.55
CA PHE A 840 22.92 -18.71 -5.06
C PHE A 840 23.81 -19.06 -3.85
N GLU A 841 24.04 -20.35 -3.53
CA GLU A 841 24.92 -20.83 -2.45
C GLU A 841 24.67 -20.16 -1.08
N ILE A 842 23.41 -20.06 -0.67
CA ILE A 842 23.03 -19.50 0.64
C ILE A 842 22.73 -20.66 1.60
N GLY A 843 23.64 -20.90 2.56
CA GLY A 843 23.74 -22.17 3.33
C GLY A 843 22.53 -22.65 4.17
N ASP A 844 22.50 -23.98 4.33
CA ASP A 844 21.96 -24.91 5.36
C ASP A 844 20.72 -24.55 6.19
N GLY A 845 19.76 -23.83 5.61
CA GLY A 845 18.41 -23.77 6.17
C GLY A 845 17.55 -24.95 5.69
N GLY A 846 17.45 -26.03 6.47
CA GLY A 846 16.68 -27.23 6.09
C GLY A 846 15.25 -26.96 5.57
N ALA A 847 14.75 -27.86 4.72
CA ALA A 847 13.45 -27.74 4.06
C ALA A 847 12.30 -27.48 5.06
N PRO A 848 11.33 -26.62 4.72
CA PRO A 848 10.22 -26.28 5.61
C PRO A 848 9.24 -27.45 5.87
N PRO A 849 8.52 -27.42 7.00
CA PRO A 849 7.58 -28.48 7.38
C PRO A 849 6.41 -28.56 6.39
N LEU A 850 5.90 -29.78 6.19
CA LEU A 850 4.70 -30.05 5.41
C LEU A 850 3.46 -29.63 6.20
N ALA A 851 2.53 -28.94 5.55
CA ALA A 851 1.25 -28.54 6.13
C ALA A 851 0.20 -29.66 6.05
N LEU A 852 0.27 -30.52 5.02
CA LEU A 852 -0.45 -31.80 4.96
C LEU A 852 0.57 -32.91 4.73
N LYS A 853 0.41 -34.03 5.46
CA LYS A 853 1.32 -35.18 5.46
C LYS A 853 0.53 -36.44 5.08
N GLY A 854 0.63 -36.87 3.82
CA GLY A 854 0.07 -38.15 3.37
C GLY A 854 -1.45 -38.33 3.51
N VAL A 855 -2.22 -37.24 3.50
CA VAL A 855 -3.68 -37.25 3.76
C VAL A 855 -4.44 -38.00 2.67
N SER A 856 -5.27 -38.98 3.06
CA SER A 856 -6.05 -39.81 2.13
C SER A 856 -7.51 -39.96 2.59
N PHE A 857 -8.47 -39.60 1.73
CA PHE A 857 -9.90 -39.81 1.98
C PHE A 857 -10.70 -39.74 0.67
N ARG A 858 -11.93 -40.27 0.68
CA ARG A 858 -12.86 -40.22 -0.47
C ARG A 858 -14.24 -39.72 -0.04
N LEU A 859 -14.83 -38.85 -0.84
CA LEU A 859 -16.17 -38.31 -0.69
C LEU A 859 -17.03 -38.80 -1.84
N GLN A 860 -18.18 -39.37 -1.52
CA GLN A 860 -19.15 -39.79 -2.52
C GLN A 860 -19.85 -38.57 -3.14
N ALA A 861 -20.40 -38.76 -4.34
CA ALA A 861 -21.20 -37.76 -5.02
C ALA A 861 -22.41 -37.34 -4.17
N GLY A 862 -22.59 -36.03 -3.94
CA GLY A 862 -23.67 -35.48 -3.11
C GLY A 862 -23.45 -35.60 -1.61
N GLU A 863 -22.29 -36.11 -1.15
CA GLU A 863 -21.96 -36.22 0.27
C GLU A 863 -21.57 -34.85 0.85
N LYS A 864 -22.13 -34.49 2.00
CA LYS A 864 -21.80 -33.27 2.74
C LYS A 864 -20.83 -33.62 3.87
N VAL A 865 -19.63 -33.05 3.88
CA VAL A 865 -18.58 -33.44 4.84
C VAL A 865 -17.94 -32.23 5.49
N ALA A 866 -17.77 -32.28 6.80
CA ALA A 866 -17.01 -31.30 7.57
C ALA A 866 -15.57 -31.77 7.81
N ILE A 867 -14.60 -30.88 7.60
CA ILE A 867 -13.20 -31.06 7.98
C ILE A 867 -12.90 -30.12 9.14
N LEU A 868 -12.52 -30.71 10.27
CA LEU A 868 -12.19 -30.06 11.53
C LEU A 868 -10.69 -30.16 11.79
N GLU A 869 -10.18 -29.27 12.64
CA GLU A 869 -8.79 -29.28 13.10
C GLU A 869 -8.71 -29.38 14.63
N SER A 870 -7.67 -30.01 15.19
CA SER A 870 -7.41 -29.99 16.64
C SER A 870 -6.34 -28.98 17.08
N SER A 871 -5.50 -28.50 16.16
CA SER A 871 -4.29 -27.70 16.42
C SER A 871 -4.44 -26.23 15.98
N ALA A 872 -3.62 -25.33 16.55
CA ALA A 872 -3.62 -23.89 16.29
C ALA A 872 -3.02 -23.52 14.90
N ALA A 873 -2.29 -24.43 14.27
CA ALA A 873 -1.64 -24.20 12.97
C ALA A 873 -2.49 -24.72 11.80
N SER A 874 -3.23 -23.85 11.09
CA SER A 874 -4.28 -24.27 10.14
C SER A 874 -3.84 -25.16 8.95
N SER A 875 -3.92 -26.47 9.11
CA SER A 875 -3.83 -27.49 8.05
C SER A 875 -5.14 -27.58 7.24
N VAL A 876 -6.28 -27.17 7.80
CA VAL A 876 -7.58 -27.22 7.11
C VAL A 876 -7.67 -26.24 5.92
N SER A 877 -7.11 -25.03 6.03
CA SER A 877 -7.04 -24.09 4.91
C SER A 877 -6.18 -24.64 3.76
N SER A 878 -5.17 -25.45 4.09
CA SER A 878 -4.30 -26.10 3.11
C SER A 878 -5.04 -27.12 2.25
N VAL A 879 -6.08 -27.79 2.77
CA VAL A 879 -6.94 -28.70 1.99
C VAL A 879 -7.67 -27.94 0.87
N GLY A 880 -8.26 -26.78 1.19
CA GLY A 880 -8.92 -25.92 0.19
C GLY A 880 -7.95 -25.37 -0.85
N ARG A 881 -6.75 -24.96 -0.42
CA ARG A 881 -5.68 -24.47 -1.31
C ARG A 881 -5.17 -25.56 -2.25
N ALA A 882 -5.05 -26.79 -1.76
CA ALA A 882 -4.67 -27.97 -2.52
C ALA A 882 -5.75 -28.35 -3.56
N LEU A 883 -7.03 -28.37 -3.16
CA LEU A 883 -8.16 -28.68 -4.04
C LEU A 883 -8.27 -27.72 -5.24
N LEU A 884 -8.09 -26.42 -5.00
CA LEU A 884 -8.18 -25.39 -6.04
C LEU A 884 -6.86 -25.19 -6.81
N ARG A 885 -5.84 -26.02 -6.51
CA ARG A 885 -4.47 -25.91 -7.02
C ARG A 885 -3.99 -24.47 -6.99
N LEU A 886 -4.19 -23.78 -5.85
CA LEU A 886 -3.58 -22.46 -5.64
C LEU A 886 -2.06 -22.61 -5.58
N HIS A 887 -1.61 -23.73 -5.01
CA HIS A 887 -0.25 -24.25 -5.05
C HIS A 887 -0.30 -25.74 -5.44
N GLU A 888 0.74 -26.23 -6.10
CA GLU A 888 0.80 -27.65 -6.48
C GLU A 888 1.13 -28.53 -5.27
N LEU A 889 0.73 -29.79 -5.36
CA LEU A 889 1.02 -30.80 -4.34
C LEU A 889 2.52 -31.13 -4.33
N THR A 890 3.05 -31.42 -3.14
CA THR A 890 4.42 -31.92 -2.98
C THR A 890 4.50 -33.41 -3.28
N ALA A 891 3.50 -34.17 -2.85
CA ALA A 891 3.34 -35.59 -3.17
C ALA A 891 1.84 -35.98 -3.14
N GLY A 892 1.51 -37.13 -3.73
CA GLY A 892 0.13 -37.62 -3.84
C GLY A 892 -0.64 -37.02 -5.01
N ARG A 893 -1.95 -37.30 -5.08
CA ARG A 893 -2.85 -36.79 -6.13
C ARG A 893 -4.26 -36.54 -5.62
N ILE A 894 -4.99 -35.65 -6.29
CA ILE A 894 -6.40 -35.38 -6.03
C ILE A 894 -7.19 -35.68 -7.31
N VAL A 895 -8.26 -36.46 -7.18
CA VAL A 895 -9.07 -36.94 -8.31
C VAL A 895 -10.51 -36.47 -8.12
N VAL A 896 -11.08 -35.85 -9.16
CA VAL A 896 -12.49 -35.40 -9.20
C VAL A 896 -13.19 -36.08 -10.38
N ASP A 897 -14.25 -36.85 -10.10
CA ASP A 897 -14.98 -37.67 -11.08
C ASP A 897 -14.06 -38.58 -11.93
N GLY A 898 -13.04 -39.16 -11.28
CA GLY A 898 -12.06 -40.03 -11.94
C GLY A 898 -10.97 -39.31 -12.76
N VAL A 899 -11.00 -37.97 -12.84
CA VAL A 899 -9.98 -37.15 -13.50
C VAL A 899 -9.03 -36.56 -12.47
N ASP A 900 -7.72 -36.77 -12.66
CA ASP A 900 -6.70 -36.15 -11.81
C ASP A 900 -6.64 -34.64 -12.09
N ILE A 901 -6.86 -33.83 -11.05
CA ILE A 901 -6.89 -32.38 -11.19
C ILE A 901 -5.56 -31.80 -11.64
N ALA A 902 -4.43 -32.50 -11.46
CA ALA A 902 -3.12 -32.08 -11.93
C ALA A 902 -3.03 -31.97 -13.47
N THR A 903 -3.86 -32.75 -14.18
CA THR A 903 -3.91 -32.79 -15.65
C THR A 903 -4.82 -31.73 -16.27
N LEU A 904 -5.64 -31.07 -15.44
CA LEU A 904 -6.60 -30.05 -15.86
C LEU A 904 -5.96 -28.67 -15.94
N GLY A 905 -6.47 -27.83 -16.85
CA GLY A 905 -6.18 -26.40 -16.85
C GLY A 905 -6.81 -25.71 -15.63
N LEU A 906 -6.05 -24.82 -14.96
CA LEU A 906 -6.49 -24.14 -13.73
C LEU A 906 -7.79 -23.34 -13.89
N ARG A 907 -8.03 -22.77 -15.09
CA ARG A 907 -9.29 -22.06 -15.39
C ARG A 907 -10.48 -23.01 -15.39
N THR A 908 -10.33 -24.18 -15.99
CA THR A 908 -11.41 -25.18 -16.07
C THR A 908 -11.73 -25.72 -14.69
N LEU A 909 -10.72 -26.01 -13.87
CA LEU A 909 -10.90 -26.43 -12.48
C LEU A 909 -11.63 -25.37 -11.64
N ARG A 910 -11.11 -24.13 -11.60
CA ARG A 910 -11.59 -23.07 -10.71
C ARG A 910 -12.91 -22.41 -11.13
N SER A 911 -13.32 -22.58 -12.39
CA SER A 911 -14.64 -22.13 -12.86
C SER A 911 -15.76 -23.11 -12.54
N ARG A 912 -15.43 -24.35 -12.13
CA ARG A 912 -16.39 -25.43 -11.88
C ARG A 912 -16.46 -25.87 -10.42
N VAL A 913 -15.34 -25.77 -9.69
CA VAL A 913 -15.33 -25.95 -8.24
C VAL A 913 -15.58 -24.58 -7.59
N ALA A 914 -16.72 -24.43 -6.92
CA ALA A 914 -17.02 -23.20 -6.22
C ALA A 914 -16.34 -23.19 -4.85
N CYS A 915 -15.77 -22.05 -4.48
CA CYS A 915 -15.24 -21.82 -3.14
C CYS A 915 -15.90 -20.57 -2.57
N VAL A 916 -16.56 -20.70 -1.43
CA VAL A 916 -17.16 -19.59 -0.68
C VAL A 916 -16.34 -19.44 0.59
N SER A 917 -15.79 -18.26 0.83
CA SER A 917 -15.03 -18.00 2.04
C SER A 917 -15.67 -16.90 2.87
N ALA A 918 -15.87 -17.15 4.16
CA ALA A 918 -16.36 -16.16 5.13
C ALA A 918 -15.36 -15.02 5.37
N GLU A 919 -14.06 -15.33 5.23
CA GLU A 919 -12.98 -14.42 5.58
C GLU A 919 -12.25 -13.84 4.38
N ALA A 920 -12.56 -14.24 3.15
CA ALA A 920 -11.94 -13.66 1.97
C ALA A 920 -12.15 -12.13 1.99
N PRO A 921 -11.09 -11.32 2.12
CA PRO A 921 -11.24 -9.90 2.41
C PRO A 921 -11.97 -9.12 1.31
N ASN A 922 -12.21 -9.72 0.13
CA ASN A 922 -12.59 -9.03 -1.09
C ASN A 922 -13.76 -9.66 -1.86
N ALA A 923 -14.82 -10.10 -1.16
CA ALA A 923 -16.06 -10.52 -1.81
C ALA A 923 -16.69 -9.39 -2.67
N ALA A 924 -16.43 -8.11 -2.39
CA ALA A 924 -16.69 -7.04 -3.36
C ALA A 924 -15.44 -6.83 -4.23
N LEU A 925 -15.53 -7.15 -5.53
CA LEU A 925 -14.35 -7.22 -6.41
C LEU A 925 -13.82 -5.82 -6.81
N TYR A 926 -14.72 -4.85 -6.91
CA TYR A 926 -14.47 -3.48 -7.41
C TYR A 926 -15.71 -2.60 -7.22
N ASP A 927 -15.60 -1.29 -7.34
CA ASP A 927 -16.79 -0.42 -7.44
C ASP A 927 -17.54 -0.72 -8.74
N GLY A 928 -18.85 -0.94 -8.65
CA GLY A 928 -19.67 -1.32 -9.80
C GLY A 928 -21.12 -1.63 -9.42
N SER A 929 -21.92 -1.97 -10.42
CA SER A 929 -23.31 -2.38 -10.20
C SER A 929 -23.41 -3.75 -9.54
N VAL A 930 -24.54 -4.06 -8.90
CA VAL A 930 -24.82 -5.37 -8.30
C VAL A 930 -24.66 -6.49 -9.32
N ARG A 931 -25.12 -6.26 -10.56
CA ARG A 931 -24.93 -7.18 -11.69
C ARG A 931 -23.46 -7.53 -11.92
N THR A 932 -22.60 -6.51 -12.02
CA THR A 932 -21.16 -6.73 -12.24
C THR A 932 -20.44 -7.34 -11.03
N GLN A 933 -21.03 -7.25 -9.84
CA GLN A 933 -20.56 -7.98 -8.67
C GLN A 933 -20.94 -9.45 -8.78
N LEU A 934 -22.19 -9.78 -9.11
CA LEU A 934 -22.67 -11.16 -9.18
C LEU A 934 -22.05 -11.92 -10.35
N ASP A 935 -21.98 -11.29 -11.52
CA ASP A 935 -21.36 -11.85 -12.71
C ASP A 935 -20.31 -10.91 -13.31
N PRO A 936 -19.05 -11.06 -12.87
CA PRO A 936 -17.89 -10.38 -13.46
C PRO A 936 -17.64 -10.74 -14.92
N SER A 937 -17.96 -11.98 -15.30
CA SER A 937 -17.68 -12.51 -16.63
C SER A 937 -18.62 -11.97 -17.71
N GLY A 938 -19.76 -11.40 -17.31
CA GLY A 938 -20.76 -10.87 -18.24
C GLY A 938 -21.38 -11.97 -19.08
N ARG A 939 -21.70 -13.11 -18.46
CA ARG A 939 -22.55 -14.13 -19.07
C ARG A 939 -23.94 -13.51 -19.21
N ASP A 940 -24.65 -13.86 -20.28
CA ASP A 940 -26.02 -13.43 -20.50
C ASP A 940 -26.95 -14.23 -19.58
N ILE A 941 -26.91 -13.90 -18.28
CA ILE A 941 -27.83 -14.44 -17.26
C ILE A 941 -29.07 -13.55 -17.23
N GLU A 942 -30.24 -14.17 -17.31
CA GLU A 942 -31.53 -13.49 -17.20
C GLU A 942 -31.68 -12.80 -15.83
N ASP A 943 -32.21 -11.57 -15.84
CA ASP A 943 -32.40 -10.77 -14.63
C ASP A 943 -33.24 -11.50 -13.57
N GLU A 944 -34.20 -12.32 -14.00
CA GLU A 944 -35.03 -13.13 -13.11
C GLU A 944 -34.21 -14.12 -12.29
N ARG A 945 -33.20 -14.77 -12.89
CA ARG A 945 -32.32 -15.71 -12.18
C ARG A 945 -31.45 -14.98 -11.17
N LEU A 946 -30.93 -13.80 -11.51
CA LEU A 946 -30.16 -12.95 -10.58
C LEU A 946 -30.99 -12.54 -9.37
N TRP A 947 -32.23 -12.09 -9.58
CA TRP A 947 -33.15 -11.74 -8.50
C TRP A 947 -33.56 -12.94 -7.65
N THR A 948 -33.76 -14.10 -8.27
CA THR A 948 -34.09 -15.33 -7.55
C THR A 948 -32.98 -15.67 -6.55
N VAL A 949 -31.73 -15.72 -7.01
CA VAL A 949 -30.58 -16.00 -6.13
C VAL A 949 -30.42 -14.94 -5.04
N LEU A 950 -30.63 -13.65 -5.35
CA LEU A 950 -30.59 -12.58 -4.35
C LEU A 950 -31.67 -12.75 -3.25
N ARG A 951 -32.86 -13.25 -3.59
CA ARG A 951 -33.91 -13.56 -2.61
C ARG A 951 -33.54 -14.78 -1.78
N THR A 952 -33.05 -15.86 -2.41
CA THR A 952 -32.64 -17.08 -1.72
C THR A 952 -31.60 -16.80 -0.64
N VAL A 953 -30.64 -15.92 -0.93
CA VAL A 953 -29.54 -15.56 -0.02
C VAL A 953 -29.88 -14.35 0.89
N GLY A 954 -31.11 -13.83 0.84
CA GLY A 954 -31.57 -12.77 1.73
C GLY A 954 -30.86 -11.42 1.53
N LEU A 955 -30.56 -11.07 0.28
CA LEU A 955 -29.96 -9.78 -0.11
C LEU A 955 -30.86 -8.93 -1.01
N ALA A 956 -32.03 -9.44 -1.44
CA ALA A 956 -32.92 -8.74 -2.35
C ALA A 956 -33.41 -7.39 -1.79
N ASP A 957 -33.77 -7.32 -0.50
CA ASP A 957 -34.26 -6.10 0.14
C ASP A 957 -33.18 -5.02 0.29
N ASN A 958 -31.90 -5.41 0.18
CA ASN A 958 -30.76 -4.49 0.20
C ASN A 958 -30.47 -3.88 -1.18
N VAL A 959 -31.10 -4.37 -2.26
CA VAL A 959 -30.81 -3.97 -3.64
C VAL A 959 -32.02 -3.27 -4.24
N ALA A 960 -31.88 -1.98 -4.57
CA ALA A 960 -32.94 -1.22 -5.23
C ALA A 960 -33.05 -1.55 -6.73
N THR A 961 -31.91 -1.65 -7.43
CA THR A 961 -31.83 -1.99 -8.87
C THR A 961 -30.55 -2.78 -9.15
N LEU A 962 -30.58 -3.70 -10.12
CA LEU A 962 -29.42 -4.54 -10.49
C LEU A 962 -28.28 -3.72 -11.14
N ASP A 963 -28.65 -2.69 -11.92
CA ASP A 963 -27.71 -1.79 -12.59
C ASP A 963 -27.27 -0.60 -11.71
N GLY A 964 -27.95 -0.40 -10.59
CA GLY A 964 -27.54 0.56 -9.57
C GLY A 964 -26.27 0.10 -8.85
N PRO A 965 -25.52 1.04 -8.24
CA PRO A 965 -24.47 0.68 -7.31
C PRO A 965 -25.09 -0.13 -6.16
N PHE A 966 -24.38 -1.14 -5.65
CA PHE A 966 -24.78 -1.73 -4.39
C PHE A 966 -24.76 -0.62 -3.33
N PRO A 967 -25.87 -0.32 -2.63
CA PRO A 967 -25.91 0.80 -1.69
C PRO A 967 -24.87 0.56 -0.58
N GLY A 968 -23.82 1.37 -0.61
CA GLY A 968 -22.67 1.24 0.28
C GLY A 968 -21.73 0.08 -0.07
N VAL A 969 -21.00 0.14 -1.18
CA VAL A 969 -19.83 -0.75 -1.39
C VAL A 969 -18.87 -0.68 -0.19
N SER A 970 -18.75 0.51 0.43
CA SER A 970 -18.07 0.73 1.70
C SER A 970 -18.73 0.04 2.90
N SER A 971 -20.06 -0.08 2.95
CA SER A 971 -20.79 -0.79 4.02
C SER A 971 -20.77 -2.32 3.83
N LEU A 972 -20.73 -2.80 2.57
CA LEU A 972 -20.44 -4.20 2.22
C LEU A 972 -19.03 -4.60 2.67
N GLN A 973 -18.02 -3.77 2.45
CA GLN A 973 -16.66 -4.01 2.96
C GLN A 973 -16.61 -4.08 4.50
N GLN A 974 -17.49 -3.34 5.18
CA GLN A 974 -17.56 -3.31 6.64
C GLN A 974 -18.36 -4.47 7.25
N ASN A 975 -19.28 -5.09 6.49
CA ASN A 975 -20.15 -6.16 7.00
C ASN A 975 -19.74 -7.54 6.43
N PRO A 976 -19.03 -8.40 7.21
CA PRO A 976 -18.56 -9.72 6.76
C PRO A 976 -19.70 -10.65 6.35
N THR A 977 -20.83 -10.59 7.05
CA THR A 977 -22.03 -11.38 6.75
C THR A 977 -22.56 -11.12 5.34
N LYS A 978 -22.74 -9.84 4.98
CA LYS A 978 -23.26 -9.47 3.65
C LYS A 978 -22.27 -9.87 2.55
N ARG A 979 -20.97 -9.87 2.83
CA ARG A 979 -19.92 -10.35 1.93
C ARG A 979 -20.00 -11.85 1.70
N PHE A 980 -20.18 -12.62 2.78
CA PHE A 980 -20.36 -14.06 2.69
C PHE A 980 -21.61 -14.41 1.86
N ARG A 981 -22.75 -13.78 2.17
CA ARG A 981 -24.00 -13.89 1.40
C ARG A 981 -23.81 -13.57 -0.09
N LEU A 982 -23.10 -12.48 -0.41
CA LEU A 982 -22.80 -12.15 -1.81
C LEU A 982 -21.93 -13.23 -2.49
N SER A 983 -20.93 -13.77 -1.78
CA SER A 983 -20.10 -14.86 -2.31
C SER A 983 -20.89 -16.16 -2.50
N LEU A 984 -21.82 -16.46 -1.59
CA LEU A 984 -22.72 -17.61 -1.69
C LEU A 984 -23.64 -17.48 -2.91
N ALA A 985 -24.21 -16.29 -3.13
CA ALA A 985 -25.00 -16.00 -4.33
C ALA A 985 -24.22 -16.28 -5.64
N ARG A 986 -22.92 -15.96 -5.69
CA ARG A 986 -22.08 -16.27 -6.86
C ARG A 986 -21.80 -17.74 -7.05
N ALA A 987 -21.63 -18.48 -5.95
CA ALA A 987 -21.47 -19.92 -6.02
C ALA A 987 -22.72 -20.56 -6.62
N LEU A 988 -23.92 -20.15 -6.17
CA LEU A 988 -25.19 -20.65 -6.72
C LEU A 988 -25.37 -20.35 -8.21
N LEU A 989 -24.98 -19.15 -8.67
CA LEU A 989 -25.03 -18.80 -10.09
C LEU A 989 -24.09 -19.64 -10.98
N SER A 990 -23.10 -20.31 -10.39
CA SER A 990 -22.16 -21.16 -11.12
C SER A 990 -22.62 -22.62 -11.26
N GLU A 991 -23.71 -23.00 -10.58
CA GLU A 991 -24.26 -24.36 -10.49
C GLU A 991 -23.17 -25.45 -10.30
N PRO A 992 -22.34 -25.33 -9.25
CA PRO A 992 -21.20 -26.21 -9.00
C PRO A 992 -21.63 -27.59 -8.48
N SER A 993 -21.01 -28.65 -9.00
CA SER A 993 -21.14 -30.02 -8.46
C SER A 993 -20.25 -30.28 -7.25
N VAL A 994 -19.23 -29.44 -7.01
CA VAL A 994 -18.38 -29.47 -5.83
C VAL A 994 -18.26 -28.06 -5.25
N VAL A 995 -18.62 -27.91 -3.97
CA VAL A 995 -18.57 -26.64 -3.24
C VAL A 995 -17.69 -26.77 -2.02
N ALA A 996 -16.68 -25.93 -1.90
CA ALA A 996 -15.90 -25.75 -0.68
C ALA A 996 -16.39 -24.51 0.08
N LEU A 997 -17.00 -24.71 1.24
CA LEU A 997 -17.40 -23.67 2.17
C LEU A 997 -16.28 -23.48 3.20
N ALA A 998 -15.45 -22.46 3.00
CA ALA A 998 -14.31 -22.15 3.82
C ALA A 998 -14.62 -21.11 4.90
N PHE A 999 -14.74 -21.57 6.14
CA PHE A 999 -14.89 -20.69 7.29
C PHE A 999 -13.56 -20.40 7.99
N ALA A 1000 -12.53 -21.21 7.72
CA ALA A 1000 -11.13 -20.87 7.97
C ALA A 1000 -10.55 -20.02 6.82
N PRO A 1001 -9.48 -19.24 7.03
CA PRO A 1001 -8.88 -18.40 5.98
C PRO A 1001 -8.25 -19.27 4.88
N ALA A 1002 -9.00 -19.57 3.82
CA ALA A 1002 -8.49 -20.38 2.70
C ALA A 1002 -7.39 -19.68 1.88
N LEU A 1003 -7.25 -18.36 2.01
CA LEU A 1003 -6.33 -17.52 1.23
C LEU A 1003 -5.18 -16.91 2.04
N VAL A 1004 -5.25 -16.94 3.37
CA VAL A 1004 -4.23 -16.36 4.25
C VAL A 1004 -3.60 -17.49 5.05
N PRO A 1005 -2.28 -17.71 5.00
CA PRO A 1005 -1.64 -18.70 5.84
C PRO A 1005 -1.90 -18.36 7.32
N PRO A 1006 -2.15 -19.36 8.18
CA PRO A 1006 -2.31 -19.11 9.60
C PRO A 1006 -1.04 -18.42 10.14
N PRO A 1007 -1.16 -17.38 10.97
CA PRO A 1007 -0.03 -16.98 11.80
C PRO A 1007 0.31 -18.18 12.68
N GLY A 1008 1.51 -18.77 12.52
CA GLY A 1008 1.92 -19.96 13.29
C GLY A 1008 1.73 -19.75 14.80
N ASP A 1009 1.33 -20.81 15.50
CA ASP A 1009 1.12 -20.94 16.96
C ASP A 1009 0.44 -19.75 17.69
N ALA A 1010 -0.30 -18.90 16.97
CA ALA A 1010 -0.99 -17.76 17.54
C ALA A 1010 -2.40 -18.18 17.99
N PRO A 1011 -2.81 -17.92 19.24
CA PRO A 1011 -4.14 -18.31 19.72
C PRO A 1011 -5.30 -17.48 19.16
N GLU A 1012 -5.05 -16.51 18.27
CA GLU A 1012 -6.10 -15.66 17.69
C GLU A 1012 -6.33 -16.02 16.22
N MET A 1013 -7.07 -17.12 16.03
CA MET A 1013 -7.70 -17.44 14.75
C MET A 1013 -8.76 -16.36 14.43
N PRO A 1014 -8.84 -15.88 13.17
CA PRO A 1014 -9.92 -15.00 12.74
C PRO A 1014 -11.28 -15.71 12.92
N GLN A 1015 -12.30 -14.93 13.28
CA GLN A 1015 -13.56 -15.48 13.76
C GLN A 1015 -14.48 -15.97 12.65
N PHE A 1016 -15.05 -17.15 12.92
CA PHE A 1016 -16.37 -17.58 12.48
C PHE A 1016 -17.43 -16.65 13.10
N ALA A 1017 -17.79 -15.55 12.44
CA ALA A 1017 -18.82 -14.61 12.94
C ALA A 1017 -19.89 -14.39 11.86
N LEU A 1018 -20.61 -15.46 11.53
CA LEU A 1018 -21.89 -15.34 10.84
C LEU A 1018 -22.98 -15.18 11.89
N ASP A 1019 -23.91 -14.26 11.66
CA ASP A 1019 -25.14 -14.13 12.44
C ASP A 1019 -26.02 -15.37 12.22
N ASP A 1020 -26.82 -15.72 13.24
CA ASP A 1020 -27.70 -16.90 13.22
C ASP A 1020 -28.63 -16.89 12.00
N ALA A 1021 -29.14 -15.71 11.62
CA ALA A 1021 -29.95 -15.54 10.41
C ALA A 1021 -29.22 -15.95 9.12
N THR A 1022 -27.90 -15.78 9.02
CA THR A 1022 -27.12 -16.25 7.86
C THR A 1022 -26.83 -17.73 7.92
N LEU A 1023 -26.65 -18.29 9.11
CA LEU A 1023 -26.50 -19.73 9.30
C LEU A 1023 -27.77 -20.47 8.91
N ASP A 1024 -28.95 -19.93 9.24
CA ASP A 1024 -30.25 -20.45 8.78
C ASP A 1024 -30.37 -20.41 7.27
N ILE A 1025 -30.02 -19.27 6.65
CA ILE A 1025 -30.01 -19.14 5.19
C ILE A 1025 -29.04 -20.14 4.56
N LEU A 1026 -27.84 -20.30 5.12
CA LEU A 1026 -26.85 -21.24 4.64
C LEU A 1026 -27.35 -22.67 4.74
N SER A 1027 -27.91 -23.06 5.89
CA SER A 1027 -28.49 -24.39 6.11
C SER A 1027 -29.58 -24.66 5.08
N ARG A 1028 -30.51 -23.72 4.88
CA ARG A 1028 -31.55 -23.82 3.85
C ARG A 1028 -30.96 -23.98 2.45
N VAL A 1029 -29.99 -23.14 2.07
CA VAL A 1029 -29.33 -23.19 0.76
C VAL A 1029 -28.63 -24.54 0.53
N VAL A 1030 -27.95 -25.08 1.55
CA VAL A 1030 -27.26 -26.37 1.46
C VAL A 1030 -28.23 -27.54 1.32
N HIS A 1031 -29.43 -27.44 1.89
CA HIS A 1031 -30.46 -28.49 1.82
C HIS A 1031 -31.34 -28.39 0.57
N GLU A 1032 -31.70 -27.18 0.13
CA GLU A 1032 -32.65 -26.97 -0.97
C GLU A 1032 -31.96 -26.80 -2.32
N GLU A 1033 -30.90 -25.98 -2.40
CA GLU A 1033 -30.26 -25.60 -3.68
C GLU A 1033 -29.00 -26.41 -3.98
N LEU A 1034 -28.30 -26.90 -2.95
CA LEU A 1034 -27.08 -27.72 -3.09
C LEU A 1034 -27.30 -29.18 -2.66
N CYS A 1035 -28.53 -29.69 -2.77
CA CYS A 1035 -28.87 -31.07 -2.39
C CYS A 1035 -28.07 -32.13 -3.15
N ASP A 1036 -27.86 -31.92 -4.45
CA ASP A 1036 -27.17 -32.86 -5.34
C ASP A 1036 -25.65 -32.58 -5.45
N ALA A 1037 -25.15 -31.52 -4.80
CA ALA A 1037 -23.76 -31.11 -4.87
C ALA A 1037 -22.95 -31.69 -3.69
N THR A 1038 -21.70 -32.07 -3.95
CA THR A 1038 -20.77 -32.47 -2.89
C THR A 1038 -20.28 -31.22 -2.17
N VAL A 1039 -20.54 -31.11 -0.85
CA VAL A 1039 -20.23 -29.91 -0.06
C VAL A 1039 -19.15 -30.22 0.98
N LEU A 1040 -18.07 -29.43 0.97
CA LEU A 1040 -16.96 -29.52 1.90
C LEU A 1040 -16.98 -28.32 2.86
N PHE A 1041 -17.25 -28.55 4.14
CA PHE A 1041 -17.17 -27.53 5.18
C PHE A 1041 -15.76 -27.52 5.79
N LEU A 1042 -14.98 -26.47 5.53
CA LEU A 1042 -13.66 -26.29 6.13
C LEU A 1042 -13.81 -25.43 7.39
N LEU A 1043 -13.80 -26.07 8.55
CA LEU A 1043 -14.08 -25.44 9.85
C LEU A 1043 -12.79 -25.35 10.69
N PRO A 1044 -12.53 -24.22 11.38
CA PRO A 1044 -11.37 -24.04 12.24
C PRO A 1044 -11.42 -24.89 13.54
N SER A 1045 -10.29 -24.96 14.26
CA SER A 1045 -10.14 -25.77 15.48
C SER A 1045 -11.04 -25.37 16.65
N ALA A 1046 -11.41 -26.36 17.49
CA ALA A 1046 -12.36 -26.26 18.60
C ALA A 1046 -11.80 -25.65 19.89
N THR A 1047 -10.49 -25.56 20.05
CA THR A 1047 -9.85 -25.48 21.39
C THR A 1047 -9.88 -24.12 22.08
N ALA A 1048 -10.48 -23.06 21.49
CA ALA A 1048 -10.52 -21.72 22.10
C ALA A 1048 -11.83 -20.93 21.91
N SER A 1049 -12.92 -21.60 21.48
CA SER A 1049 -14.12 -20.91 21.00
C SER A 1049 -15.27 -20.97 22.03
N PRO A 1050 -15.94 -19.82 22.34
CA PRO A 1050 -17.00 -19.74 23.36
C PRO A 1050 -18.24 -20.58 23.03
N GLN A 1051 -19.08 -20.86 24.04
CA GLN A 1051 -20.30 -21.70 23.94
C GLN A 1051 -21.24 -21.34 22.76
N HIS A 1052 -21.33 -20.06 22.37
CA HIS A 1052 -22.17 -19.61 21.25
C HIS A 1052 -21.66 -20.09 19.89
N ASP A 1053 -20.34 -20.07 19.67
CA ASP A 1053 -19.72 -20.61 18.45
C ASP A 1053 -19.81 -22.15 18.42
N GLN A 1054 -19.87 -22.80 19.58
CA GLN A 1054 -20.12 -24.25 19.67
C GLN A 1054 -21.54 -24.59 19.21
N ALA A 1055 -22.55 -23.78 19.54
CA ALA A 1055 -23.93 -23.96 19.07
C ALA A 1055 -24.05 -23.76 17.56
N GLN A 1056 -23.46 -22.68 17.02
CA GLN A 1056 -23.42 -22.43 15.58
C GLN A 1056 -22.67 -23.53 14.81
N ARG A 1057 -21.56 -24.02 15.37
CA ARG A 1057 -20.80 -25.14 14.84
C ARG A 1057 -21.59 -26.45 14.92
N ALA A 1058 -22.29 -26.72 16.02
CA ALA A 1058 -23.16 -27.89 16.16
C ALA A 1058 -24.27 -27.85 15.11
N MET A 1059 -24.83 -26.68 14.82
CA MET A 1059 -25.83 -26.50 13.76
C MET A 1059 -25.28 -26.85 12.37
N LEU A 1060 -24.04 -26.46 12.06
CA LEU A 1060 -23.38 -26.87 10.81
C LEU A 1060 -22.97 -28.35 10.79
N LEU A 1061 -22.51 -28.90 11.93
CA LEU A 1061 -22.12 -30.30 12.04
C LEU A 1061 -23.33 -31.25 11.97
N ASN A 1062 -24.51 -30.79 12.39
CA ASN A 1062 -25.76 -31.51 12.21
C ASN A 1062 -26.23 -31.52 10.74
N ALA A 1063 -25.73 -30.60 9.91
CA ALA A 1063 -26.06 -30.50 8.50
C ALA A 1063 -25.12 -31.32 7.58
N VAL A 1064 -24.12 -32.02 8.14
CA VAL A 1064 -23.18 -32.86 7.38
C VAL A 1064 -23.40 -34.34 7.63
N ASP A 1065 -23.12 -35.15 6.61
CA ASP A 1065 -23.23 -36.61 6.67
C ASP A 1065 -22.03 -37.23 7.39
N ARG A 1066 -20.85 -36.58 7.29
CA ARG A 1066 -19.60 -37.10 7.84
C ARG A 1066 -18.67 -36.00 8.34
N VAL A 1067 -17.86 -36.32 9.34
CA VAL A 1067 -16.86 -35.43 9.92
C VAL A 1067 -15.46 -36.05 9.82
N LEU A 1068 -14.49 -35.23 9.45
CA LEU A 1068 -13.07 -35.55 9.27
C LEU A 1068 -12.24 -34.67 10.19
N VAL A 1069 -11.35 -35.24 11.00
CA VAL A 1069 -10.48 -34.47 11.90
C VAL A 1069 -9.03 -34.56 11.43
N VAL A 1070 -8.39 -33.39 11.24
CA VAL A 1070 -6.96 -33.25 10.91
C VAL A 1070 -6.20 -32.75 12.13
N VAL A 1071 -5.08 -33.41 12.45
CA VAL A 1071 -4.21 -33.10 13.60
C VAL A 1071 -2.77 -33.02 13.10
N ASP A 1072 -2.12 -31.87 13.26
CA ASP A 1072 -0.73 -31.61 12.84
C ASP A 1072 -0.41 -32.03 11.38
N GLY A 1073 -1.39 -31.83 10.49
CA GLY A 1073 -1.31 -32.14 9.07
C GLY A 1073 -1.59 -33.60 8.70
N GLU A 1074 -1.94 -34.46 9.67
CA GLU A 1074 -2.30 -35.87 9.48
C GLU A 1074 -3.79 -36.10 9.78
N MET A 1075 -4.38 -37.15 9.19
CA MET A 1075 -5.78 -37.51 9.44
C MET A 1075 -5.87 -38.35 10.72
N ALA A 1076 -6.59 -37.86 11.73
CA ALA A 1076 -6.70 -38.54 13.03
C ALA A 1076 -7.99 -39.36 13.18
N GLU A 1077 -9.16 -38.81 12.85
CA GLU A 1077 -10.46 -39.45 13.10
C GLU A 1077 -11.46 -39.25 11.95
N LEU A 1078 -12.32 -40.26 11.75
CA LEU A 1078 -13.33 -40.34 10.68
C LEU A 1078 -14.62 -40.95 11.27
N GLY A 1079 -15.70 -40.17 11.36
CA GLY A 1079 -16.94 -40.62 12.01
C GLY A 1079 -18.19 -39.86 11.56
N THR A 1080 -19.37 -40.35 12.00
CA THR A 1080 -20.63 -39.59 11.85
C THR A 1080 -20.74 -38.53 12.95
N PRO A 1081 -21.52 -37.45 12.76
CA PRO A 1081 -21.71 -36.43 13.81
C PRO A 1081 -22.19 -37.02 15.15
N ALA A 1082 -22.98 -38.10 15.10
CA ALA A 1082 -23.48 -38.79 16.28
C ALA A 1082 -22.39 -39.58 17.04
N ASP A 1083 -21.38 -40.12 16.33
CA ASP A 1083 -20.26 -40.83 16.94
C ASP A 1083 -19.29 -39.88 17.66
N LEU A 1084 -19.21 -38.63 17.20
CA LEU A 1084 -18.36 -37.55 17.74
C LEU A 1084 -19.08 -36.69 18.79
N ALA A 1085 -20.39 -36.84 18.97
CA ALA A 1085 -21.18 -36.14 20.00
C ALA A 1085 -21.01 -36.72 21.41
N VAL A 1086 -20.22 -37.79 21.58
CA VAL A 1086 -19.74 -38.22 22.90
C VAL A 1086 -18.72 -37.19 23.37
N PRO A 1087 -18.87 -36.60 24.58
CA PRO A 1087 -17.89 -35.63 25.07
C PRO A 1087 -16.52 -36.30 25.07
N VAL A 1088 -15.54 -35.65 24.44
CA VAL A 1088 -14.13 -36.03 24.55
C VAL A 1088 -13.83 -36.19 26.06
N PRO A 1089 -13.49 -37.41 26.54
CA PRO A 1089 -13.24 -37.59 27.95
C PRO A 1089 -11.88 -37.00 28.32
N ASP A 1090 -11.91 -36.12 29.32
CA ASP A 1090 -10.80 -35.51 30.08
C ASP A 1090 -9.68 -34.80 29.30
N PRO A 1091 -9.55 -33.46 29.40
CA PRO A 1091 -8.35 -32.74 28.95
C PRO A 1091 -7.07 -33.18 29.71
N ASP A 1092 -7.21 -33.78 30.89
CA ASP A 1092 -6.09 -34.27 31.71
C ASP A 1092 -5.37 -35.49 31.09
N ARG A 1093 -5.98 -36.21 30.15
CA ARG A 1093 -5.33 -37.35 29.47
C ARG A 1093 -4.30 -36.94 28.41
N LEU A 1094 -4.30 -35.68 27.96
CA LEU A 1094 -3.30 -35.16 27.03
C LEU A 1094 -2.06 -34.60 27.73
N GLU A 1095 -2.13 -34.27 29.03
CA GLU A 1095 -0.94 -33.92 29.83
C GLU A 1095 -0.10 -35.16 30.18
N THR A 1096 -0.72 -36.35 30.29
CA THR A 1096 0.00 -37.59 30.60
C THR A 1096 0.87 -38.16 29.46
N LEU A 1097 0.91 -37.53 28.28
CA LEU A 1097 1.85 -37.85 27.19
C LEU A 1097 3.02 -36.86 27.09
N ALA A 1098 3.09 -35.85 27.96
CA ALA A 1098 4.22 -34.93 28.08
C ALA A 1098 5.24 -35.34 29.18
N GLU A 1099 4.93 -36.36 30.00
CA GLU A 1099 5.86 -36.94 30.96
C GLU A 1099 6.35 -38.32 30.49
N VAL A 1100 7.27 -38.33 29.52
CA VAL A 1100 8.25 -39.42 29.44
C VAL A 1100 9.47 -38.99 30.25
N PRO A 1101 9.77 -39.67 31.38
CA PRO A 1101 10.94 -39.35 32.18
C PRO A 1101 12.21 -39.71 31.42
N SER A 1102 13.13 -38.75 31.35
CA SER A 1102 14.51 -38.96 30.96
C SER A 1102 15.18 -39.94 31.94
N ARG A 1103 15.26 -41.22 31.60
CA ARG A 1103 16.27 -42.21 32.02
C ARG A 1103 15.88 -43.61 31.56
N LEU A 1104 16.74 -44.24 30.76
CA LEU A 1104 17.05 -45.66 30.90
C LEU A 1104 18.43 -45.92 30.28
N GLU A 1105 19.27 -46.53 31.11
CA GLU A 1105 20.69 -46.80 30.92
C GLU A 1105 20.91 -47.94 29.90
N LEU A 1106 22.10 -47.92 29.29
CA LEU A 1106 22.64 -49.02 28.51
C LEU A 1106 22.94 -50.22 29.43
N SER A 1107 21.98 -51.13 29.56
CA SER A 1107 22.24 -52.53 29.90
C SER A 1107 20.97 -53.32 29.58
N ASP A 1108 21.14 -54.57 29.15
CA ASP A 1108 20.08 -55.57 28.97
C ASP A 1108 19.47 -55.64 27.56
N LEU A 1109 20.33 -55.87 26.57
CA LEU A 1109 19.98 -56.65 25.39
C LEU A 1109 20.75 -57.98 25.44
N GLU A 1110 20.19 -58.98 26.12
CA GLU A 1110 20.58 -60.38 25.99
C GLU A 1110 19.58 -61.13 25.08
N HIS A 1111 20.16 -61.85 24.11
CA HIS A 1111 19.58 -62.84 23.19
C HIS A 1111 18.86 -64.00 23.92
N PRO A 1112 17.94 -64.77 23.29
CA PRO A 1112 18.20 -65.74 22.18
C PRO A 1112 17.12 -65.70 21.07
N SER A 1113 17.30 -66.22 19.85
CA SER A 1113 17.59 -67.62 19.53
C SER A 1113 18.11 -67.83 18.10
N GLU A 1114 18.82 -68.95 17.96
CA GLU A 1114 19.61 -69.48 16.86
C GLU A 1114 18.83 -69.92 15.61
N ASP A 1115 19.51 -69.83 14.46
CA ASP A 1115 19.72 -70.87 13.41
C ASP A 1115 20.10 -70.15 12.09
N GLY A 1116 21.20 -70.41 11.37
CA GLY A 1116 22.31 -71.35 11.48
C GLY A 1116 23.24 -71.19 10.25
N GLY A 1117 24.48 -71.67 10.36
CA GLY A 1117 25.45 -71.90 9.26
C GLY A 1117 26.51 -70.80 9.05
N GLU A 1118 27.69 -70.86 9.68
CA GLU A 1118 28.93 -71.53 9.19
C GLU A 1118 29.28 -71.15 7.74
N ARG A 1119 30.48 -70.73 7.31
CA ARG A 1119 31.91 -70.83 7.72
C ARG A 1119 32.66 -70.05 6.60
N GLU A 1120 33.81 -69.37 6.75
CA GLU A 1120 35.18 -69.88 6.98
C GLU A 1120 36.21 -68.70 6.86
N LEU A 1121 37.26 -68.75 7.72
CA LEU A 1121 38.69 -68.42 7.51
C LEU A 1121 39.12 -66.98 7.13
N GLN A 1122 39.84 -66.22 7.97
CA GLN A 1122 41.19 -66.35 8.56
C GLN A 1122 42.33 -65.71 7.71
N GLU A 1123 42.99 -64.73 8.36
CA GLU A 1123 44.37 -64.21 8.19
C GLU A 1123 44.77 -63.44 6.92
N GLN A 1124 45.26 -62.19 7.11
CA GLN A 1124 46.67 -61.81 6.84
C GLN A 1124 47.03 -60.38 7.31
N ARG A 1125 48.08 -60.32 8.16
CA ARG A 1125 49.28 -59.42 8.14
C ARG A 1125 49.15 -57.89 8.14
N GLU A 1126 49.66 -57.22 9.20
CA GLU A 1126 50.96 -56.48 9.29
C GLU A 1126 50.99 -55.17 8.47
N SER A 1127 51.51 -54.00 8.87
CA SER A 1127 52.24 -53.47 10.04
C SER A 1127 52.36 -51.93 9.85
N VAL A 1128 52.12 -51.10 10.87
CA VAL A 1128 53.09 -50.28 11.66
C VAL A 1128 53.75 -49.09 10.89
N THR A 1129 53.52 -47.83 11.26
CA THR A 1129 54.41 -46.93 12.07
C THR A 1129 53.74 -45.52 12.11
N SER A 1130 53.46 -44.83 13.22
CA SER A 1130 54.26 -44.22 14.32
C SER A 1130 54.97 -42.91 13.97
N GLY A 1131 54.76 -41.84 14.79
CA GLY A 1131 55.80 -40.84 15.07
C GLY A 1131 55.42 -39.35 15.14
N GLU A 1132 55.20 -38.87 16.36
CA GLU A 1132 55.67 -37.64 17.05
C GLU A 1132 55.88 -36.25 16.37
N LEU A 1133 55.49 -35.25 17.19
CA LEU A 1133 55.94 -33.85 17.32
C LEU A 1133 57.42 -33.56 17.03
N VAL A 1134 57.73 -32.37 16.48
CA VAL A 1134 58.83 -31.46 16.89
C VAL A 1134 58.62 -30.05 16.28
N MET A 1135 58.93 -29.01 17.07
CA MET A 1135 59.09 -27.58 16.70
C MET A 1135 60.23 -27.37 15.70
N ASP A 1136 60.16 -26.37 14.81
CA ASP A 1136 61.19 -25.31 14.83
C ASP A 1136 60.84 -24.06 13.98
N THR A 1137 61.51 -23.00 14.41
CA THR A 1137 61.56 -21.61 13.95
C THR A 1137 62.20 -21.39 12.57
N THR A 1138 61.85 -20.28 11.88
CA THR A 1138 62.78 -19.21 11.42
C THR A 1138 62.17 -18.27 10.34
N ASP A 1139 62.27 -16.97 10.64
CA ASP A 1139 62.58 -15.81 9.81
C ASP A 1139 62.16 -15.71 8.33
N SER A 1140 61.42 -14.63 8.02
CA SER A 1140 61.99 -13.51 7.25
C SER A 1140 61.11 -12.25 7.32
N ALA A 1141 61.74 -11.15 7.72
CA ALA A 1141 61.23 -9.79 7.86
C ALA A 1141 61.05 -9.04 6.53
N VAL A 1142 60.28 -7.94 6.55
CA VAL A 1142 60.49 -6.58 5.96
C VAL A 1142 59.20 -5.78 6.29
N GLU A 1143 59.18 -4.96 7.36
CA GLU A 1143 59.41 -3.49 7.40
C GLU A 1143 58.45 -2.66 6.51
N PHE A 1144 57.47 -1.99 7.12
CA PHE A 1144 57.41 -0.54 7.46
C PHE A 1144 56.96 0.35 6.29
N ASP A 1145 55.79 0.99 6.41
CA ASP A 1145 55.76 2.45 6.61
C ASP A 1145 54.37 2.96 7.00
N THR A 1146 54.38 3.72 8.09
CA THR A 1146 53.39 4.73 8.47
C THR A 1146 53.59 5.96 7.62
N ASP A 1147 52.52 6.59 7.11
CA ASP A 1147 52.54 8.05 7.06
C ASP A 1147 51.16 8.69 7.06
N SER A 1148 51.10 9.75 7.85
CA SER A 1148 50.02 10.69 8.07
C SER A 1148 50.25 11.97 7.26
N ALA A 1149 49.25 12.43 6.51
CA ALA A 1149 49.07 13.81 6.05
C ALA A 1149 47.60 13.92 5.57
N VAL A 1150 46.70 14.73 6.14
CA VAL A 1150 46.62 16.21 6.08
C VAL A 1150 46.92 16.74 4.68
N GLU A 1151 45.89 16.94 3.85
CA GLU A 1151 45.61 18.20 3.15
C GLU A 1151 44.38 18.06 2.22
N THR A 1152 43.46 19.00 2.40
CA THR A 1152 42.65 19.70 1.39
C THR A 1152 42.54 19.11 -0.04
N GLU A 1153 41.34 18.68 -0.42
CA GLU A 1153 40.45 19.36 -1.39
C GLU A 1153 39.07 18.68 -1.46
#